data_AF-A0A2N1VVZ7-F1
#
_entry.id   AF-A0A2N1VVZ7-F1
#
_cell.length_a   1.000
_cell.length_b   1.000
_cell.length_c   1.000
_cell.angle_alpha   90.00
_cell.angle_beta   90.00
_cell.angle_gamma   90.00
#
_symmetry.space_group_name_H-M   'P 1'
#
loop_
_entity.id
_entity.type
_entity.pdbx_description
1 polymer ?
#
loop_
_entity_poly.entity_id
_entity_poly.type
_entity_poly.pdbx_seq_one_letter_code
_entity_poly.pdbx_strand_id
1 'polypeptide(L)'
;MRQLKTKPFPYYVGVHSLEELVTIKSKVCVINILGTESRKVTPVSHEYSGGNVVAGVQYGRRGMLETKIGNIPYYQSVRDVMEHEHKFDTGVIYLPPSAVTQAVSELVTFNEELKRIVIVTEKMSARDSRNIRFLCQEAGVDIIGANSLGVANVWDNVRVGGALGGDNPAETLKKGSIAIHSNSGNFTTTMAEYLRTAGFGLSTAVSSGKDVYIHFALPEFLYAAQNDPRTKAIALYVEPGGYYEKMALDWIKERRFGFNKPIVVCVTGRWKKNISRPCGHAGALAGGGDDAETKEKWFDDYFGVKCFNPENPKVSKRGVRVANIQHFPEAMKAIFEKLDEEPDFQSEGDLSLKPWLSDNLLKLPDELNLPLIKAISPYDKQIEEINKHVGAQYLRQNMRNKSGASKMNSETQVAELHGTTILDLSKNSVEENIYFSLAKVMPEKEDIPSLNLLLNIFLKMNPKAMINIGTSKANRATPNAYISAQIAMIGDKPLLSNSRKHAKFIIDLIREFGINDGSNRIPGEVEKYVRENLLTKKVQRKSEVADMLYKEVKKSKKNCISLKVCQHIIKIAEDNNLYIKDSHEFLLATIAVCVFWKPMLEKRITKATVEDSVSYLYVISRIFAYSVIDPENNSYWKKLIDKKISNINNSFTDNAFKILFNRQPSEADLFEFRTLIGLTLTNGPGTISAKGSKESVSARNNISMAFVGFMANTGLAHGGNGFEAIEFLLNKFEKISISDPGEKNNNVNLEELANKAAKEYAEFKKDSKELGELNYKRIPCVNHPVFKGNDVNFDPREQFVSEELAKRNVYNIFLDFYHILVKELFNEGATKNVFCVNVDAVLAVLTLKLVWKDYQSGKINKGQIQDLVFTLFLFGRSIGVAAEIADHRDRGLDMDCRTPQSELSFVL
;
A
#
# COMPACT_ATOMS: atom_id res chain seq x y z
N MET A 1 6.73 -56.10 25.68
CA MET A 1 6.83 -54.71 26.18
C MET A 1 7.87 -54.68 27.28
N ARG A 2 9.04 -54.11 27.02
CA ARG A 2 10.11 -53.89 28.02
C ARG A 2 10.18 -52.38 28.22
N GLN A 3 9.64 -51.86 29.32
CA GLN A 3 9.87 -50.47 29.69
C GLN A 3 11.37 -50.24 29.87
N LEU A 4 11.99 -49.49 28.96
CA LEU A 4 13.37 -49.06 29.08
C LEU A 4 13.44 -48.04 30.24
N LYS A 5 14.17 -48.37 31.31
CA LYS A 5 14.40 -47.45 32.43
C LYS A 5 15.86 -47.01 32.39
N THR A 6 16.11 -45.71 32.40
CA THR A 6 17.47 -45.16 32.48
C THR A 6 17.65 -44.50 33.85
N LYS A 7 18.60 -45.02 34.66
CA LYS A 7 18.87 -44.41 35.97
C LYS A 7 19.38 -42.97 35.75
N PRO A 8 18.94 -41.98 36.56
CA PRO A 8 18.16 -42.10 37.79
C PRO A 8 16.62 -42.07 37.61
N PHE A 9 16.12 -42.03 36.38
CA PHE A 9 14.71 -41.85 36.07
C PHE A 9 13.93 -43.18 36.18
N PRO A 10 12.67 -43.14 36.65
CA PRO A 10 11.79 -44.32 36.65
C PRO A 10 11.22 -44.65 35.25
N TYR A 11 11.63 -43.92 34.22
CA TYR A 11 11.20 -43.98 32.82
C TYR A 11 12.41 -43.77 31.90
N TYR A 12 12.22 -43.90 30.58
CA TYR A 12 13.28 -43.68 29.60
C TYR A 12 13.62 -42.19 29.47
N VAL A 13 14.90 -41.89 29.54
CA VAL A 13 15.55 -40.63 29.18
C VAL A 13 16.87 -41.00 28.50
N GLY A 14 16.99 -40.72 27.22
CA GLY A 14 18.18 -41.07 26.40
C GLY A 14 19.27 -40.00 26.38
N VAL A 15 19.01 -38.83 26.98
CA VAL A 15 19.95 -37.71 27.06
C VAL A 15 20.71 -37.75 28.40
N HIS A 16 22.03 -37.94 28.35
CA HIS A 16 22.87 -37.92 29.55
C HIS A 16 23.53 -36.56 29.78
N SER A 17 23.93 -35.88 28.72
CA SER A 17 24.54 -34.54 28.74
C SER A 17 23.80 -33.59 27.79
N LEU A 18 23.73 -32.28 28.10
CA LEU A 18 23.09 -31.31 27.19
C LEU A 18 23.79 -31.23 25.83
N GLU A 19 25.10 -31.53 25.75
CA GLU A 19 25.83 -31.55 24.48
C GLU A 19 25.33 -32.64 23.52
N GLU A 20 24.69 -33.68 24.05
CA GLU A 20 24.17 -34.79 23.26
C GLU A 20 22.79 -34.49 22.64
N LEU A 21 22.07 -33.47 23.14
CA LEU A 21 20.70 -33.15 22.72
C LEU A 21 20.62 -32.99 21.20
N VAL A 22 21.50 -32.16 20.63
CA VAL A 22 21.71 -32.01 19.20
C VAL A 22 23.19 -31.70 18.95
N THR A 23 23.75 -32.31 17.91
CA THR A 23 25.17 -32.19 17.56
C THR A 23 25.32 -31.91 16.08
N ILE A 24 26.53 -31.56 15.62
CA ILE A 24 26.79 -31.36 14.19
C ILE A 24 26.54 -32.63 13.35
N LYS A 25 26.50 -33.81 13.99
CA LYS A 25 26.20 -35.09 13.34
C LYS A 25 24.70 -35.39 13.29
N SER A 26 23.87 -34.63 14.00
CA SER A 26 22.43 -34.86 14.04
C SER A 26 21.83 -34.65 12.66
N LYS A 27 21.10 -35.66 12.17
CA LYS A 27 20.39 -35.60 10.89
C LYS A 27 18.90 -35.44 11.13
N VAL A 28 18.30 -34.45 10.47
CA VAL A 28 16.93 -34.01 10.73
C VAL A 28 15.99 -34.30 9.57
N CYS A 29 14.83 -34.87 9.89
CA CYS A 29 13.67 -34.93 8.99
C CYS A 29 12.57 -33.97 9.45
N VAL A 30 12.10 -33.08 8.57
CA VAL A 30 11.05 -32.09 8.89
C VAL A 30 9.70 -32.53 8.34
N ILE A 31 8.72 -32.73 9.22
CA ILE A 31 7.35 -33.10 8.87
C ILE A 31 6.51 -31.84 8.64
N ASN A 32 5.82 -31.80 7.49
CA ASN A 32 5.14 -30.64 6.90
C ASN A 32 6.10 -29.53 6.47
N ILE A 33 7.17 -29.88 5.75
CA ILE A 33 8.26 -28.96 5.41
C ILE A 33 7.81 -27.70 4.64
N LEU A 34 6.75 -27.76 3.82
CA LEU A 34 6.22 -26.61 3.08
C LEU A 34 5.16 -25.80 3.86
N GLY A 35 4.93 -26.11 5.13
CA GLY A 35 4.09 -25.31 6.02
C GLY A 35 4.54 -23.84 6.09
N THR A 36 3.61 -22.95 6.44
CA THR A 36 3.83 -21.48 6.42
C THR A 36 5.08 -21.05 7.20
N GLU A 37 5.31 -21.68 8.36
CA GLU A 37 6.45 -21.42 9.24
C GLU A 37 7.67 -22.26 8.86
N SER A 38 7.50 -23.58 8.72
CA SER A 38 8.59 -24.51 8.42
C SER A 38 9.32 -24.16 7.12
N ARG A 39 8.63 -23.67 6.08
CA ARG A 39 9.28 -23.28 4.81
C ARG A 39 10.24 -22.10 4.95
N LYS A 40 10.08 -21.29 6.00
CA LYS A 40 10.95 -20.15 6.32
C LYS A 40 12.03 -20.54 7.33
N VAL A 41 11.65 -21.27 8.37
CA VAL A 41 12.56 -21.64 9.47
C VAL A 41 13.55 -22.73 9.06
N THR A 42 13.11 -23.71 8.25
CA THR A 42 13.94 -24.87 7.85
C THR A 42 15.21 -24.44 7.11
N PRO A 43 15.16 -23.57 6.07
CA PRO A 43 16.38 -23.09 5.41
C PRO A 43 17.35 -22.42 6.37
N VAL A 44 16.87 -21.53 7.26
CA VAL A 44 17.72 -20.83 8.23
C VAL A 44 18.37 -21.81 9.22
N SER A 45 17.62 -22.77 9.74
CA SER A 45 18.16 -23.79 10.66
C SER A 45 19.18 -24.69 9.97
N HIS A 46 18.89 -25.09 8.71
CA HIS A 46 19.78 -25.90 7.89
C HIS A 46 21.09 -25.16 7.61
N GLU A 47 21.01 -23.88 7.21
CA GLU A 47 22.17 -23.02 6.96
C GLU A 47 23.02 -22.81 8.22
N TYR A 48 22.39 -22.44 9.35
CA TYR A 48 23.09 -22.24 10.61
C TYR A 48 23.79 -23.51 11.11
N SER A 49 23.13 -24.66 10.95
CA SER A 49 23.64 -25.97 11.40
C SER A 49 24.57 -26.68 10.43
N GLY A 50 25.01 -26.01 9.35
CA GLY A 50 25.93 -26.59 8.37
C GLY A 50 25.34 -27.74 7.55
N GLY A 51 24.04 -27.77 7.33
CA GLY A 51 23.38 -28.71 6.42
C GLY A 51 22.71 -29.93 7.08
N ASN A 52 22.24 -29.81 8.33
CA ASN A 52 21.75 -30.94 9.12
C ASN A 52 20.38 -31.53 8.68
N VAL A 53 19.57 -30.79 7.92
CA VAL A 53 18.28 -31.27 7.40
C VAL A 53 18.49 -32.09 6.13
N VAL A 54 18.21 -33.39 6.20
CA VAL A 54 18.50 -34.34 5.12
C VAL A 54 17.29 -34.62 4.23
N ALA A 55 16.07 -34.53 4.79
CA ALA A 55 14.83 -34.73 4.06
C ALA A 55 13.65 -34.04 4.75
N GLY A 56 12.56 -33.86 4.01
CA GLY A 56 11.28 -33.44 4.57
C GLY A 56 10.13 -34.35 4.17
N VAL A 57 9.02 -34.24 4.89
CA VAL A 57 7.73 -34.84 4.51
C VAL A 57 6.75 -33.73 4.21
N GLN A 58 6.08 -33.83 3.06
CA GLN A 58 4.88 -33.07 2.73
C GLN A 58 3.82 -34.04 2.24
N TYR A 59 2.84 -34.36 3.10
CA TYR A 59 1.83 -35.36 2.78
C TYR A 59 1.17 -35.10 1.41
N GLY A 60 1.23 -36.10 0.54
CA GLY A 60 0.69 -36.06 -0.82
C GLY A 60 1.53 -35.30 -1.87
N ARG A 61 2.77 -34.89 -1.56
CA ARG A 61 3.65 -34.17 -2.50
C ARG A 61 5.08 -34.67 -2.44
N ARG A 62 5.81 -34.50 -3.56
CA ARG A 62 7.26 -34.74 -3.67
C ARG A 62 7.92 -33.56 -4.39
N GLY A 63 9.14 -33.22 -4.01
CA GLY A 63 9.90 -32.14 -4.66
C GLY A 63 11.15 -31.75 -3.90
N MET A 64 11.59 -30.51 -4.11
CA MET A 64 12.79 -29.93 -3.50
C MET A 64 12.46 -28.58 -2.85
N LEU A 65 12.97 -28.32 -1.65
CA LEU A 65 12.96 -27.00 -1.02
C LEU A 65 14.33 -26.35 -1.26
N GLU A 66 14.34 -25.16 -1.89
CA GLU A 66 15.57 -24.43 -2.19
C GLU A 66 16.16 -23.76 -0.94
N THR A 67 17.48 -23.85 -0.78
CA THR A 67 18.25 -23.14 0.27
C THR A 67 19.57 -22.63 -0.33
N LYS A 68 20.31 -21.77 0.40
CA LYS A 68 21.59 -21.24 -0.12
C LYS A 68 22.71 -22.26 -0.17
N ILE A 69 22.66 -23.31 0.65
CA ILE A 69 23.73 -24.30 0.80
C ILE A 69 23.38 -25.67 0.18
N GLY A 70 22.22 -25.80 -0.45
CA GLY A 70 21.77 -27.01 -1.13
C GLY A 70 20.26 -27.26 -1.00
N ASN A 71 19.67 -27.90 -2.00
CA ASN A 71 18.24 -28.21 -1.97
C ASN A 71 17.95 -29.38 -1.02
N ILE A 72 16.85 -29.30 -0.27
CA ILE A 72 16.39 -30.36 0.64
C ILE A 72 15.27 -31.15 -0.07
N PRO A 73 15.42 -32.46 -0.30
CA PRO A 73 14.37 -33.27 -0.88
C PRO A 73 13.21 -33.46 0.09
N TYR A 74 11.99 -33.50 -0.42
CA TYR A 74 10.83 -33.87 0.37
C TYR A 74 9.90 -34.86 -0.33
N TYR A 75 9.23 -35.66 0.49
CA TYR A 75 8.51 -36.87 0.09
C TYR A 75 7.10 -36.89 0.68
N GLN A 76 6.28 -37.84 0.22
CA GLN A 76 4.86 -37.87 0.58
C GLN A 76 4.57 -38.50 1.95
N SER A 77 5.54 -39.21 2.55
CA SER A 77 5.42 -39.88 3.86
C SER A 77 6.80 -40.15 4.47
N VAL A 78 6.88 -40.47 5.75
CA VAL A 78 8.14 -40.90 6.39
C VAL A 78 8.62 -42.21 5.80
N ARG A 79 7.70 -43.14 5.47
CA ARG A 79 8.06 -44.38 4.78
C ARG A 79 8.80 -44.10 3.47
N ASP A 80 8.29 -43.18 2.66
CA ASP A 80 8.89 -42.78 1.39
C ASP A 80 10.29 -42.16 1.58
N VAL A 81 10.50 -41.41 2.67
CA VAL A 81 11.84 -40.92 3.07
C VAL A 81 12.80 -42.10 3.30
N MET A 82 12.36 -43.11 4.05
CA MET A 82 13.18 -44.29 4.36
C MET A 82 13.43 -45.18 3.13
N GLU A 83 12.44 -45.33 2.25
CA GLU A 83 12.57 -46.06 0.97
C GLU A 83 13.59 -45.42 0.02
N HIS A 84 13.80 -44.11 0.15
CA HIS A 84 14.86 -43.36 -0.55
C HIS A 84 16.18 -43.31 0.22
N GLU A 85 16.37 -44.20 1.20
CA GLU A 85 17.61 -44.43 1.95
C GLU A 85 18.14 -43.21 2.74
N HIS A 86 17.28 -42.23 3.01
CA HIS A 86 17.63 -41.12 3.90
C HIS A 86 17.71 -41.58 5.35
N LYS A 87 18.85 -41.31 5.99
CA LYS A 87 19.08 -41.62 7.41
C LYS A 87 18.93 -40.37 8.27
N PHE A 88 18.11 -40.43 9.31
CA PHE A 88 17.94 -39.33 10.26
C PHE A 88 17.72 -39.85 11.69
N ASP A 89 18.18 -39.10 12.69
CA ASP A 89 18.03 -39.44 14.11
C ASP A 89 17.04 -38.52 14.83
N THR A 90 16.63 -37.42 14.19
CA THR A 90 15.74 -36.42 14.78
C THR A 90 14.58 -36.06 13.85
N GLY A 91 13.35 -36.18 14.34
CA GLY A 91 12.15 -35.70 13.65
C GLY A 91 11.70 -34.33 14.18
N VAL A 92 11.30 -33.42 13.30
CA VAL A 92 10.73 -32.10 13.67
C VAL A 92 9.33 -31.96 13.11
N ILE A 93 8.34 -31.68 13.95
CA ILE A 93 6.92 -31.69 13.56
C ILE A 93 6.33 -30.27 13.52
N TYR A 94 5.81 -29.89 12.35
CA TYR A 94 5.05 -28.66 12.08
C TYR A 94 3.62 -28.96 11.61
N LEU A 95 2.85 -29.70 12.41
CA LEU A 95 1.49 -30.11 12.03
C LEU A 95 0.42 -29.47 12.93
N PRO A 96 -0.85 -29.39 12.48
CA PRO A 96 -1.96 -29.11 13.37
C PRO A 96 -2.04 -30.14 14.52
N PRO A 97 -2.55 -29.78 15.72
CA PRO A 97 -2.53 -30.66 16.90
C PRO A 97 -3.14 -32.04 16.66
N SER A 98 -4.23 -32.11 15.90
CA SER A 98 -4.94 -33.36 15.59
C SER A 98 -4.12 -34.37 14.77
N ALA A 99 -3.05 -33.94 14.11
CA ALA A 99 -2.23 -34.78 13.24
C ALA A 99 -0.89 -35.19 13.87
N VAL A 100 -0.49 -34.59 14.99
CA VAL A 100 0.84 -34.81 15.60
C VAL A 100 1.01 -36.26 16.07
N THR A 101 0.02 -36.84 16.76
CA THR A 101 0.11 -38.22 17.28
C THR A 101 0.36 -39.23 16.16
N GLN A 102 -0.28 -39.04 14.99
CA GLN A 102 -0.09 -39.91 13.83
C GLN A 102 1.32 -39.78 13.25
N ALA A 103 1.84 -38.55 13.11
CA ALA A 103 3.20 -38.32 12.64
C ALA A 103 4.27 -38.87 13.59
N VAL A 104 4.07 -38.76 14.90
CA VAL A 104 4.93 -39.40 15.90
C VAL A 104 4.92 -40.92 15.74
N SER A 105 3.73 -41.52 15.61
CA SER A 105 3.60 -42.96 15.38
C SER A 105 4.32 -43.39 14.10
N GLU A 106 4.20 -42.62 13.03
CA GLU A 106 4.84 -42.88 11.75
C GLU A 106 6.38 -42.83 11.86
N LEU A 107 6.91 -41.77 12.47
CA LEU A 107 8.34 -41.61 12.75
C LEU A 107 8.91 -42.78 13.54
N VAL A 108 8.25 -43.16 14.64
CA VAL A 108 8.68 -44.26 15.51
C VAL A 108 8.57 -45.62 14.81
N THR A 109 7.55 -45.82 13.97
CA THR A 109 7.30 -47.13 13.33
C THR A 109 8.27 -47.40 12.17
N PHE A 110 8.59 -46.38 11.37
CA PHE A 110 9.37 -46.58 10.14
C PHE A 110 10.85 -46.25 10.28
N ASN A 111 11.27 -45.57 11.35
CA ASN A 111 12.67 -45.22 11.56
C ASN A 111 13.19 -45.75 12.90
N GLU A 112 13.91 -46.87 12.85
CA GLU A 112 14.57 -47.49 14.01
C GLU A 112 15.80 -46.69 14.51
N GLU A 113 16.38 -45.82 13.67
CA GLU A 113 17.52 -44.96 14.05
C GLU A 113 17.07 -43.68 14.79
N LEU A 114 15.76 -43.47 14.93
CA LEU A 114 15.19 -42.28 15.57
C LEU A 114 15.56 -42.23 17.05
N LYS A 115 16.12 -41.11 17.49
CA LYS A 115 16.47 -40.85 18.89
C LYS A 115 15.59 -39.78 19.50
N ARG A 116 15.16 -38.79 18.70
CA ARG A 116 14.49 -37.58 19.22
C ARG A 116 13.37 -37.09 18.32
N ILE A 117 12.36 -36.49 18.95
CA ILE A 117 11.31 -35.74 18.27
C ILE A 117 11.17 -34.35 18.89
N VAL A 118 11.17 -33.31 18.06
CA VAL A 118 10.85 -31.93 18.46
C VAL A 118 9.46 -31.57 17.92
N ILE A 119 8.55 -31.25 18.83
CA ILE A 119 7.17 -30.89 18.51
C ILE A 119 6.99 -29.39 18.69
N VAL A 120 6.88 -28.66 17.58
CA VAL A 120 6.69 -27.20 17.59
C VAL A 120 5.22 -26.84 17.86
N THR A 121 4.30 -27.68 17.42
CA THR A 121 2.85 -27.52 17.53
C THR A 121 2.38 -27.19 18.94
N GLU A 122 1.54 -26.17 19.10
CA GLU A 122 0.90 -25.79 20.37
C GLU A 122 -0.47 -26.45 20.58
N LYS A 123 -0.99 -26.42 21.82
CA LYS A 123 -2.37 -26.85 22.15
C LYS A 123 -2.61 -28.35 21.93
N MET A 124 -1.61 -29.15 22.25
CA MET A 124 -1.79 -30.60 22.28
C MET A 124 -2.77 -31.01 23.37
N SER A 125 -3.67 -31.94 23.03
CA SER A 125 -4.60 -32.49 24.02
C SER A 125 -3.84 -33.36 25.03
N ALA A 126 -4.29 -33.38 26.29
CA ALA A 126 -3.71 -34.25 27.31
C ALA A 126 -3.71 -35.74 26.89
N ARG A 127 -4.73 -36.18 26.15
CA ARG A 127 -4.82 -37.54 25.61
C ARG A 127 -3.70 -37.80 24.61
N ASP A 128 -3.52 -36.91 23.65
CA ASP A 128 -2.51 -37.05 22.61
C ASP A 128 -1.10 -37.00 23.20
N SER A 129 -0.82 -36.07 24.11
CA SER A 129 0.48 -36.02 24.81
C SER A 129 0.78 -37.32 25.56
N ARG A 130 -0.20 -37.94 26.23
CA ARG A 130 0.00 -39.23 26.90
C ARG A 130 0.30 -40.36 25.91
N ASN A 131 -0.43 -40.43 24.80
CA ASN A 131 -0.21 -41.42 23.75
C ASN A 131 1.18 -41.26 23.11
N ILE A 132 1.55 -40.02 22.78
CA ILE A 132 2.88 -39.66 22.27
C ILE A 132 3.98 -40.08 23.25
N ARG A 133 3.83 -39.75 24.55
CA ARG A 133 4.79 -40.17 25.57
C ARG A 133 4.89 -41.68 25.65
N PHE A 134 3.77 -42.41 25.64
CA PHE A 134 3.76 -43.86 25.69
C PHE A 134 4.51 -44.50 24.51
N LEU A 135 4.20 -44.08 23.28
CA LEU A 135 4.84 -44.60 22.06
C LEU A 135 6.36 -44.39 22.10
N CYS A 136 6.80 -43.17 22.40
CA CYS A 136 8.23 -42.87 22.42
C CYS A 136 8.98 -43.54 23.58
N GLN A 137 8.33 -43.77 24.72
CA GLN A 137 8.94 -44.49 25.84
C GLN A 137 9.19 -45.97 25.52
N GLU A 138 8.27 -46.63 24.81
CA GLU A 138 8.48 -48.00 24.32
C GLU A 138 9.57 -48.06 23.24
N ALA A 139 9.68 -47.01 22.42
CA ALA A 139 10.66 -46.93 21.33
C ALA A 139 12.05 -46.42 21.76
N GLY A 140 12.22 -45.91 22.99
CA GLY A 140 13.47 -45.30 23.40
C GLY A 140 13.77 -43.96 22.70
N VAL A 141 12.73 -43.14 22.49
CA VAL A 141 12.82 -41.84 21.80
C VAL A 141 12.53 -40.71 22.79
N ASP A 142 13.41 -39.71 22.86
CA ASP A 142 13.19 -38.50 23.66
C ASP A 142 12.30 -37.50 22.91
N ILE A 143 11.53 -36.69 23.65
CA ILE A 143 10.61 -35.72 23.07
C ILE A 143 10.81 -34.35 23.70
N ILE A 144 10.91 -33.33 22.86
CA ILE A 144 11.00 -31.93 23.27
C ILE A 144 9.79 -31.18 22.73
N GLY A 145 9.14 -30.37 23.57
CA GLY A 145 7.81 -29.83 23.33
C GLY A 145 6.71 -30.70 23.94
N ALA A 146 5.44 -30.56 23.55
CA ALA A 146 4.89 -29.68 22.50
C ALA A 146 4.93 -28.18 22.88
N ASN A 147 4.48 -27.30 21.98
CA ASN A 147 4.53 -25.85 22.13
C ASN A 147 5.97 -25.31 22.35
N SER A 148 6.91 -25.76 21.53
CA SER A 148 8.34 -25.50 21.73
C SER A 148 8.96 -24.83 20.49
N LEU A 149 9.89 -23.88 20.70
CA LEU A 149 10.76 -23.41 19.61
C LEU A 149 11.96 -24.33 19.37
N GLY A 150 12.06 -25.44 20.10
CA GLY A 150 13.08 -26.47 19.92
C GLY A 150 14.32 -26.28 20.79
N VAL A 151 15.46 -26.65 20.23
CA VAL A 151 16.76 -26.67 20.91
C VAL A 151 17.87 -26.11 20.05
N ALA A 152 18.86 -25.51 20.70
CA ALA A 152 20.11 -25.13 20.07
C ALA A 152 21.32 -25.57 20.91
N ASN A 153 22.27 -26.26 20.27
CA ASN A 153 23.62 -26.43 20.78
C ASN A 153 24.49 -25.32 20.18
N VAL A 154 24.83 -24.35 21.01
CA VAL A 154 25.42 -23.09 20.55
C VAL A 154 26.91 -23.22 20.27
N TRP A 155 27.58 -24.19 20.89
CA TRP A 155 28.99 -24.48 20.61
C TRP A 155 29.23 -25.04 19.21
N ASP A 156 28.30 -25.86 18.73
CA ASP A 156 28.37 -26.50 17.41
C ASP A 156 27.57 -25.76 16.33
N ASN A 157 26.96 -24.62 16.68
CA ASN A 157 26.02 -23.88 15.83
C ASN A 157 24.84 -24.72 15.32
N VAL A 158 24.33 -25.64 16.12
CA VAL A 158 23.23 -26.53 15.71
C VAL A 158 21.91 -26.03 16.27
N ARG A 159 20.92 -25.82 15.40
CA ARG A 159 19.55 -25.44 15.76
C ARG A 159 18.55 -26.42 15.17
N VAL A 160 17.66 -26.96 16.01
CA VAL A 160 16.62 -27.91 15.60
C VAL A 160 15.28 -27.54 16.22
N GLY A 161 14.22 -27.52 15.39
CA GLY A 161 12.88 -27.11 15.80
C GLY A 161 12.48 -25.78 15.17
N GLY A 162 11.97 -24.87 15.99
CA GLY A 162 11.49 -23.52 15.66
C GLY A 162 12.60 -22.47 15.54
N ALA A 163 12.17 -21.20 15.49
CA ALA A 163 13.04 -20.05 15.22
C ALA A 163 13.80 -19.52 16.46
N LEU A 164 14.49 -20.39 17.21
CA LEU A 164 15.39 -19.92 18.27
C LEU A 164 16.48 -19.02 17.69
N GLY A 165 16.70 -17.83 18.27
CA GLY A 165 17.63 -16.84 17.73
C GLY A 165 17.14 -16.09 16.48
N GLY A 166 15.88 -16.26 16.07
CA GLY A 166 15.30 -15.53 14.94
C GLY A 166 15.84 -15.95 13.57
N ASP A 167 15.85 -15.01 12.61
CA ASP A 167 16.29 -15.23 11.24
C ASP A 167 17.83 -15.20 11.10
N ASN A 168 18.55 -14.64 12.08
CA ASN A 168 20.01 -14.60 12.14
C ASN A 168 20.52 -15.20 13.47
N PRO A 169 20.48 -16.53 13.66
CA PRO A 169 20.72 -17.14 14.98
C PRO A 169 22.09 -16.82 15.60
N ALA A 170 23.12 -16.61 14.76
CA ALA A 170 24.47 -16.30 15.21
C ALA A 170 24.63 -14.93 15.89
N GLU A 171 23.64 -14.03 15.76
CA GLU A 171 23.62 -12.75 16.46
C GLU A 171 23.33 -12.94 17.95
N THR A 172 22.31 -13.74 18.28
CA THR A 172 21.85 -13.97 19.66
C THR A 172 22.46 -15.22 20.30
N LEU A 173 22.62 -16.32 19.55
CA LEU A 173 23.19 -17.59 20.04
C LEU A 173 24.72 -17.52 19.99
N LYS A 174 25.32 -16.77 20.93
CA LYS A 174 26.78 -16.70 21.11
C LYS A 174 27.27 -17.83 21.99
N LYS A 175 28.39 -18.45 21.61
CA LYS A 175 29.05 -19.50 22.39
C LYS A 175 29.48 -18.98 23.77
N GLY A 176 29.16 -19.72 24.83
CA GLY A 176 29.57 -19.45 26.20
C GLY A 176 29.15 -20.57 27.15
N SER A 177 28.93 -20.25 28.43
CA SER A 177 28.82 -21.25 29.49
C SER A 177 27.44 -21.36 30.16
N ILE A 178 26.44 -20.59 29.71
CA ILE A 178 25.09 -20.62 30.30
C ILE A 178 24.16 -21.59 29.56
N ALA A 179 23.46 -22.45 30.29
CA ALA A 179 22.39 -23.26 29.72
C ALA A 179 21.01 -22.62 30.01
N ILE A 180 20.19 -22.44 28.98
CA ILE A 180 18.82 -21.92 29.14
C ILE A 180 17.80 -23.07 29.08
N HIS A 181 16.88 -23.10 30.03
CA HIS A 181 15.66 -23.88 29.94
C HIS A 181 14.44 -23.00 30.22
N SER A 182 13.57 -22.87 29.22
CA SER A 182 12.43 -21.96 29.26
C SER A 182 11.15 -22.65 28.80
N ASN A 183 10.08 -22.45 29.56
CA ASN A 183 8.73 -22.85 29.15
C ASN A 183 8.21 -22.04 27.93
N SER A 184 8.74 -20.84 27.70
CA SER A 184 8.38 -19.98 26.58
C SER A 184 9.52 -19.89 25.57
N GLY A 185 9.26 -20.25 24.31
CA GLY A 185 10.27 -20.18 23.27
C GLY A 185 10.77 -18.76 22.98
N ASN A 186 9.89 -17.76 23.01
CA ASN A 186 10.31 -16.37 22.79
C ASN A 186 11.28 -15.91 23.89
N PHE A 187 10.96 -16.21 25.15
CA PHE A 187 11.82 -15.84 26.27
C PHE A 187 13.13 -16.64 26.32
N THR A 188 13.22 -17.81 25.68
CA THR A 188 14.52 -18.45 25.43
C THR A 188 15.46 -17.51 24.67
N THR A 189 14.98 -16.91 23.58
CA THR A 189 15.77 -16.01 22.74
C THR A 189 16.00 -14.66 23.44
N THR A 190 15.00 -14.12 24.15
CA THR A 190 15.18 -12.85 24.87
C THR A 190 16.20 -12.95 26.01
N MET A 191 16.19 -14.04 26.79
CA MET A 191 17.19 -14.25 27.83
C MET A 191 18.59 -14.43 27.26
N ALA A 192 18.72 -15.14 26.13
CA ALA A 192 19.99 -15.27 25.42
C ALA A 192 20.56 -13.89 25.05
N GLU A 193 19.72 -13.01 24.52
CA GLU A 193 20.12 -11.64 24.16
C GLU A 193 20.53 -10.81 25.39
N TYR A 194 19.77 -10.89 26.49
CA TYR A 194 20.10 -10.16 27.71
C TYR A 194 21.43 -10.62 28.32
N LEU A 195 21.63 -11.93 28.43
CA LEU A 195 22.88 -12.50 28.93
C LEU A 195 24.07 -12.09 28.06
N ARG A 196 23.89 -12.11 26.73
CA ARG A 196 24.90 -11.68 25.76
C ARG A 196 25.36 -10.24 26.00
N THR A 197 24.44 -9.30 26.27
CA THR A 197 24.83 -7.91 26.56
C THR A 197 25.77 -7.79 27.77
N ALA A 198 25.63 -8.68 28.76
CA ALA A 198 26.45 -8.72 29.96
C ALA A 198 27.74 -9.55 29.86
N GLY A 199 28.06 -10.13 28.69
CA GLY A 199 29.27 -10.93 28.51
C GLY A 199 29.07 -12.43 28.71
N PHE A 200 27.83 -12.92 28.79
CA PHE A 200 27.53 -14.34 28.97
C PHE A 200 26.96 -14.95 27.69
N GLY A 201 27.67 -15.94 27.16
CA GLY A 201 27.18 -16.76 26.04
C GLY A 201 26.50 -18.03 26.54
N LEU A 202 26.04 -18.83 25.59
CA LEU A 202 25.30 -20.04 25.86
C LEU A 202 26.09 -21.31 25.52
N SER A 203 25.91 -22.34 26.33
CA SER A 203 26.24 -23.72 25.96
C SER A 203 25.10 -24.31 25.12
N THR A 204 23.89 -24.28 25.68
CA THR A 204 22.68 -24.89 25.12
C THR A 204 21.46 -24.03 25.43
N ALA A 205 20.54 -23.90 24.48
CA ALA A 205 19.24 -23.25 24.67
C ALA A 205 18.11 -24.26 24.42
N VAL A 206 17.24 -24.47 25.42
CA VAL A 206 16.10 -25.39 25.33
C VAL A 206 14.80 -24.63 25.58
N SER A 207 13.92 -24.65 24.59
CA SER A 207 12.50 -24.34 24.78
C SER A 207 11.79 -25.65 25.13
N SER A 208 11.38 -25.82 26.38
CA SER A 208 10.66 -27.04 26.79
C SER A 208 9.19 -27.02 26.34
N GLY A 209 8.65 -25.82 26.17
CA GLY A 209 7.25 -25.57 25.88
C GLY A 209 6.35 -25.63 27.11
N LYS A 210 5.09 -25.22 26.92
CA LYS A 210 4.11 -25.09 28.02
C LYS A 210 2.71 -25.61 27.70
N ASP A 211 2.63 -26.76 27.06
CA ASP A 211 1.40 -27.55 27.11
C ASP A 211 1.26 -28.25 28.48
N VAL A 212 0.10 -28.88 28.74
CA VAL A 212 -0.22 -29.50 30.05
C VAL A 212 0.83 -30.55 30.45
N TYR A 213 1.39 -31.27 29.47
CA TYR A 213 2.46 -32.25 29.67
C TYR A 213 3.76 -31.73 29.06
N ILE A 214 4.80 -31.61 29.88
CA ILE A 214 6.14 -31.28 29.42
C ILE A 214 6.92 -32.59 29.30
N HIS A 215 7.34 -32.94 28.08
CA HIS A 215 7.99 -34.23 27.83
C HIS A 215 9.46 -34.29 28.25
N PHE A 216 10.19 -33.18 28.08
CA PHE A 216 11.55 -32.99 28.59
C PHE A 216 11.51 -31.87 29.62
N ALA A 217 11.31 -32.25 30.88
CA ALA A 217 11.03 -31.31 31.96
C ALA A 217 12.31 -30.93 32.72
N LEU A 218 12.14 -30.08 33.75
CA LEU A 218 13.27 -29.57 34.51
C LEU A 218 14.15 -30.66 35.14
N PRO A 219 13.63 -31.78 35.69
CA PRO A 219 14.49 -32.84 36.24
C PRO A 219 15.46 -33.44 35.21
N GLU A 220 14.97 -33.75 34.01
CA GLU A 220 15.79 -34.27 32.91
C GLU A 220 16.82 -33.24 32.45
N PHE A 221 16.39 -31.98 32.30
CA PHE A 221 17.27 -30.89 31.92
C PHE A 221 18.39 -30.66 32.95
N LEU A 222 18.09 -30.61 34.26
CA LEU A 222 19.11 -30.38 35.29
C LEU A 222 20.10 -31.53 35.41
N TYR A 223 19.63 -32.77 35.24
CA TYR A 223 20.51 -33.93 35.16
C TYR A 223 21.46 -33.82 33.96
N ALA A 224 20.93 -33.54 32.77
CA ALA A 224 21.75 -33.35 31.57
C ALA A 224 22.70 -32.15 31.70
N ALA A 225 22.22 -31.06 32.31
CA ALA A 225 23.00 -29.84 32.54
C ALA A 225 24.15 -30.10 33.49
N GLN A 226 23.96 -30.92 34.54
CA GLN A 226 25.03 -31.30 35.45
C GLN A 226 26.17 -32.01 34.70
N ASN A 227 25.82 -32.91 33.80
CA ASN A 227 26.78 -33.74 33.07
C ASN A 227 27.43 -33.03 31.87
N ASP A 228 26.92 -31.87 31.43
CA ASP A 228 27.53 -31.09 30.35
C ASP A 228 28.72 -30.26 30.88
N PRO A 229 29.98 -30.59 30.52
CA PRO A 229 31.14 -29.86 31.01
C PRO A 229 31.22 -28.42 30.53
N ARG A 230 30.49 -28.06 29.46
CA ARG A 230 30.48 -26.70 28.89
C ARG A 230 29.60 -25.75 29.69
N THR A 231 28.66 -26.30 30.46
CA THR A 231 27.67 -25.52 31.23
C THR A 231 28.22 -25.21 32.62
N LYS A 232 28.40 -23.92 32.94
CA LYS A 232 28.78 -23.44 34.28
C LYS A 232 27.59 -23.02 35.12
N ALA A 233 26.56 -22.42 34.51
CA ALA A 233 25.37 -21.93 35.21
C ALA A 233 24.10 -22.09 34.37
N ILE A 234 22.94 -21.97 35.01
CA ILE A 234 21.64 -22.21 34.39
C ILE A 234 20.74 -20.99 34.50
N ALA A 235 20.08 -20.65 33.41
CA ALA A 235 19.04 -19.62 33.33
C ALA A 235 17.66 -20.27 33.08
N LEU A 236 16.73 -20.07 34.01
CA LEU A 236 15.40 -20.68 33.97
C LEU A 236 14.26 -19.66 33.84
N TYR A 237 13.36 -19.90 32.90
CA TYR A 237 12.08 -19.21 32.83
C TYR A 237 10.93 -20.18 33.09
N VAL A 238 10.23 -19.94 34.21
CA VAL A 238 9.24 -20.86 34.76
C VAL A 238 7.86 -20.23 34.74
N GLU A 239 6.88 -20.97 34.22
CA GLU A 239 5.46 -20.59 34.24
C GLU A 239 4.66 -21.40 35.29
N PRO A 240 3.54 -20.85 35.80
CA PRO A 240 2.63 -21.57 36.71
C PRO A 240 2.07 -22.86 36.12
N GLY A 241 1.60 -23.77 36.99
CA GLY A 241 1.02 -25.06 36.61
C GLY A 241 2.06 -26.19 36.50
N GLY A 242 1.77 -27.35 37.05
CA GLY A 242 2.63 -28.53 37.13
C GLY A 242 3.66 -28.47 38.26
N TYR A 243 4.18 -29.64 38.63
CA TYR A 243 5.13 -29.84 39.75
C TYR A 243 6.56 -30.16 39.29
N TYR A 244 6.88 -29.98 38.01
CA TYR A 244 8.17 -30.36 37.46
C TYR A 244 9.36 -29.67 38.16
N GLU A 245 9.19 -28.41 38.56
CA GLU A 245 10.22 -27.66 39.28
C GLU A 245 10.41 -28.19 40.69
N LYS A 246 9.31 -28.47 41.41
CA LYS A 246 9.36 -29.08 42.74
C LYS A 246 10.03 -30.45 42.68
N MET A 247 9.64 -31.29 41.72
CA MET A 247 10.25 -32.60 41.49
C MET A 247 11.75 -32.50 41.27
N ALA A 248 12.21 -31.55 40.45
CA ALA A 248 13.63 -31.36 40.18
C ALA A 248 14.41 -31.00 41.44
N LEU A 249 13.91 -30.05 42.24
CA LEU A 249 14.52 -29.62 43.50
C LEU A 249 14.52 -30.74 44.56
N ASP A 250 13.42 -31.49 44.66
CA ASP A 250 13.31 -32.62 45.58
C ASP A 250 14.27 -33.75 45.18
N TRP A 251 14.42 -34.04 43.89
CA TRP A 251 15.38 -35.06 43.42
C TRP A 251 16.84 -34.70 43.69
N ILE A 252 17.18 -33.41 43.62
CA ILE A 252 18.49 -32.90 44.05
C ILE A 252 18.67 -33.10 45.57
N LYS A 253 17.66 -32.75 46.36
CA LYS A 253 17.69 -32.89 47.83
C LYS A 253 17.76 -34.35 48.28
N GLU A 254 17.01 -35.22 47.62
CA GLU A 254 17.00 -36.68 47.80
C GLU A 254 18.25 -37.36 47.24
N ARG A 255 19.16 -36.60 46.57
CA ARG A 255 20.39 -37.08 45.94
C ARG A 255 20.14 -38.19 44.91
N ARG A 256 19.03 -38.12 44.17
CA ARG A 256 18.79 -39.02 43.02
C ARG A 256 19.83 -38.79 41.92
N PHE A 257 20.28 -37.55 41.77
CA PHE A 257 21.50 -37.18 41.08
C PHE A 257 22.19 -36.05 41.85
N GLY A 258 23.53 -35.97 41.74
CA GLY A 258 24.28 -34.84 42.29
C GLY A 258 24.04 -33.59 41.44
N PHE A 259 23.93 -32.42 42.07
CA PHE A 259 23.76 -31.17 41.33
C PHE A 259 24.47 -30.03 42.06
N ASN A 260 25.36 -29.32 41.37
CA ASN A 260 26.18 -28.25 41.95
C ASN A 260 26.26 -26.96 41.13
N LYS A 261 25.59 -26.88 39.97
CA LYS A 261 25.59 -25.69 39.11
C LYS A 261 24.59 -24.65 39.64
N PRO A 262 24.94 -23.35 39.70
CA PRO A 262 24.01 -22.31 40.14
C PRO A 262 22.84 -22.13 39.15
N ILE A 263 21.67 -21.77 39.70
CA ILE A 263 20.45 -21.51 38.94
C ILE A 263 20.00 -20.06 39.14
N VAL A 264 19.87 -19.30 38.05
CA VAL A 264 19.14 -18.03 38.03
C VAL A 264 17.76 -18.27 37.45
N VAL A 265 16.70 -17.99 38.21
CA VAL A 265 15.32 -18.32 37.80
C VAL A 265 14.38 -17.12 37.86
N CYS A 266 13.58 -16.94 36.82
CA CYS A 266 12.43 -16.05 36.82
C CYS A 266 11.14 -16.87 36.79
N VAL A 267 10.33 -16.73 37.83
CA VAL A 267 8.97 -17.30 37.87
C VAL A 267 7.99 -16.19 37.48
N THR A 268 7.22 -16.41 36.42
CA THR A 268 6.25 -15.42 35.93
C THR A 268 4.82 -15.74 36.37
N GLY A 269 3.88 -14.83 36.11
CA GLY A 269 2.45 -15.13 36.18
C GLY A 269 1.77 -14.85 37.51
N ARG A 270 2.36 -14.05 38.42
CA ARG A 270 1.69 -13.59 39.67
C ARG A 270 0.30 -13.01 39.43
N TRP A 271 0.15 -12.25 38.34
CA TRP A 271 -1.11 -11.62 37.96
C TRP A 271 -2.24 -12.62 37.65
N LYS A 272 -1.93 -13.87 37.31
CA LYS A 272 -2.94 -14.90 37.01
C LYS A 272 -3.85 -15.20 38.21
N LYS A 273 -3.39 -14.93 39.43
CA LYS A 273 -4.18 -15.07 40.67
C LYS A 273 -5.42 -14.16 40.70
N ASN A 274 -5.37 -13.04 39.97
CA ASN A 274 -6.42 -12.02 39.96
C ASN A 274 -7.37 -12.11 38.75
N ILE A 275 -7.25 -13.16 37.93
CA ILE A 275 -8.02 -13.29 36.68
C ILE A 275 -8.75 -14.63 36.65
N SER A 276 -10.05 -14.59 36.33
CA SER A 276 -10.93 -15.77 36.25
C SER A 276 -10.93 -16.48 34.88
N ARG A 277 -10.16 -15.98 33.92
CA ARG A 277 -10.04 -16.52 32.55
C ARG A 277 -8.66 -17.16 32.32
N PRO A 278 -8.57 -18.26 31.57
CA PRO A 278 -7.29 -18.79 31.12
C PRO A 278 -6.61 -17.77 30.20
N CYS A 279 -5.37 -17.40 30.51
CA CYS A 279 -4.57 -16.52 29.66
C CYS A 279 -3.34 -17.28 29.15
N GLY A 280 -3.24 -17.39 27.82
CA GLY A 280 -2.10 -18.00 27.12
C GLY A 280 -2.03 -19.53 27.26
N HIS A 281 -0.80 -20.05 27.35
CA HIS A 281 -0.45 -21.47 27.27
C HIS A 281 -1.36 -22.41 28.08
N ALA A 282 -1.72 -23.54 27.46
CA ALA A 282 -2.75 -24.48 27.92
C ALA A 282 -2.47 -25.17 29.27
N GLY A 283 -1.25 -25.07 29.81
CA GLY A 283 -0.83 -25.72 31.06
C GLY A 283 -1.15 -24.99 32.37
N ALA A 284 -1.74 -23.80 32.35
CA ALA A 284 -1.97 -22.98 33.55
C ALA A 284 -3.40 -23.12 34.11
N LEU A 285 -3.77 -24.33 34.56
CA LEU A 285 -4.97 -24.51 35.41
C LEU A 285 -4.59 -24.15 36.85
N ALA A 286 -5.07 -23.00 37.35
CA ALA A 286 -4.89 -22.61 38.74
C ALA A 286 -5.76 -23.47 39.67
N GLY A 287 -5.20 -23.93 40.79
CA GLY A 287 -5.95 -24.64 41.84
C GLY A 287 -5.22 -25.80 42.53
N GLY A 288 -4.01 -26.18 42.08
CA GLY A 288 -3.25 -27.32 42.63
C GLY A 288 -2.28 -26.99 43.77
N GLY A 289 -1.89 -25.73 43.98
CA GLY A 289 -0.74 -25.39 44.83
C GLY A 289 0.59 -25.34 44.07
N ASP A 290 0.52 -25.01 42.79
CA ASP A 290 1.59 -24.89 41.80
C ASP A 290 1.52 -23.54 41.07
N ASP A 291 0.98 -22.53 41.76
CA ASP A 291 0.95 -21.14 41.29
C ASP A 291 2.34 -20.48 41.33
N ALA A 292 2.42 -19.26 40.78
CA ALA A 292 3.68 -18.53 40.72
C ALA A 292 4.31 -18.36 42.10
N GLU A 293 3.55 -17.88 43.10
CA GLU A 293 4.06 -17.59 44.45
C GLU A 293 4.58 -18.86 45.14
N THR A 294 3.90 -19.99 44.95
CA THR A 294 4.31 -21.27 45.52
C THR A 294 5.60 -21.78 44.86
N LYS A 295 5.71 -21.66 43.53
CA LYS A 295 6.96 -21.98 42.81
C LYS A 295 8.12 -21.08 43.21
N GLU A 296 7.88 -19.78 43.37
CA GLU A 296 8.88 -18.83 43.89
C GLU A 296 9.41 -19.27 45.26
N LYS A 297 8.51 -19.66 46.15
CA LYS A 297 8.88 -20.15 47.49
C LYS A 297 9.74 -21.42 47.41
N TRP A 298 9.41 -22.38 46.54
CA TRP A 298 10.23 -23.59 46.37
C TRP A 298 11.68 -23.26 45.99
N PHE A 299 11.88 -22.28 45.11
CA PHE A 299 13.22 -21.82 44.72
C PHE A 299 13.92 -21.03 45.83
N ASP A 300 13.23 -20.08 46.48
CA ASP A 300 13.79 -19.29 47.58
C ASP A 300 14.24 -20.21 48.75
N ASP A 301 13.43 -21.22 49.09
CA ASP A 301 13.75 -22.22 50.11
C ASP A 301 14.99 -23.08 49.71
N TYR A 302 15.13 -23.40 48.42
CA TYR A 302 16.29 -24.16 47.92
C TYR A 302 17.59 -23.33 47.93
N PHE A 303 17.51 -22.05 47.55
CA PHE A 303 18.65 -21.15 47.52
C PHE A 303 19.05 -20.62 48.91
N GLY A 304 18.09 -20.52 49.83
CA GLY A 304 18.30 -19.91 51.15
C GLY A 304 18.49 -18.38 51.10
N VAL A 305 18.15 -17.75 49.97
CA VAL A 305 18.17 -16.30 49.76
C VAL A 305 16.86 -15.86 49.12
N LYS A 306 16.47 -14.60 49.37
CA LYS A 306 15.28 -13.99 48.76
C LYS A 306 15.55 -13.61 47.30
N CYS A 307 14.51 -13.10 46.63
CA CYS A 307 14.61 -12.51 45.29
C CYS A 307 15.75 -11.50 45.17
N PHE A 308 16.47 -11.56 44.05
CA PHE A 308 17.54 -10.67 43.68
C PHE A 308 17.04 -9.22 43.59
N ASN A 309 17.84 -8.30 44.14
CA ASN A 309 17.66 -6.86 44.02
C ASN A 309 18.95 -6.28 43.41
N PRO A 310 18.91 -5.63 42.23
CA PRO A 310 20.08 -5.00 41.63
C PRO A 310 20.77 -3.96 42.54
N GLU A 311 20.02 -3.26 43.38
CA GLU A 311 20.58 -2.26 44.32
C GLU A 311 21.32 -2.91 45.50
N ASN A 312 21.04 -4.18 45.78
CA ASN A 312 21.66 -4.94 46.88
C ASN A 312 21.83 -6.41 46.45
N PRO A 313 22.83 -6.70 45.59
CA PRO A 313 22.94 -7.96 44.86
C PRO A 313 23.36 -9.11 45.79
N LYS A 314 22.39 -9.72 46.47
CA LYS A 314 22.60 -10.90 47.32
C LYS A 314 22.26 -12.20 46.59
N VAL A 315 23.25 -13.08 46.48
CA VAL A 315 23.12 -14.39 45.84
C VAL A 315 23.74 -15.53 46.68
N SER A 316 23.31 -16.77 46.41
CA SER A 316 23.88 -18.00 46.99
C SER A 316 24.71 -18.77 45.95
N LYS A 317 25.60 -19.68 46.38
CA LYS A 317 26.32 -20.58 45.46
C LYS A 317 25.40 -21.53 44.68
N ARG A 318 24.17 -21.75 45.16
CA ARG A 318 23.15 -22.56 44.48
C ARG A 318 22.37 -21.77 43.44
N GLY A 319 22.42 -20.44 43.47
CA GLY A 319 21.57 -19.61 42.62
C GLY A 319 20.84 -18.50 43.35
N VAL A 320 19.92 -17.86 42.61
CA VAL A 320 19.02 -16.80 43.08
C VAL A 320 17.79 -16.72 42.17
N ARG A 321 16.67 -16.26 42.71
CA ARG A 321 15.48 -15.93 41.92
C ARG A 321 15.51 -14.45 41.51
N VAL A 322 15.09 -14.12 40.30
CA VAL A 322 14.89 -12.74 39.83
C VAL A 322 13.40 -12.44 39.63
N ALA A 323 13.01 -11.18 39.80
CA ALA A 323 11.62 -10.74 39.63
C ALA A 323 11.22 -10.59 38.15
N ASN A 324 12.19 -10.33 37.28
CA ASN A 324 12.00 -10.11 35.86
C ASN A 324 13.24 -10.58 35.09
N ILE A 325 13.04 -11.03 33.85
CA ILE A 325 14.12 -11.47 32.96
C ILE A 325 15.19 -10.39 32.71
N GLN A 326 14.84 -9.11 32.80
CA GLN A 326 15.78 -8.00 32.63
C GLN A 326 16.93 -8.01 33.66
N HIS A 327 16.76 -8.72 34.79
CA HIS A 327 17.75 -8.81 35.86
C HIS A 327 18.66 -10.05 35.76
N PHE A 328 18.50 -10.89 34.73
CA PHE A 328 19.44 -11.99 34.49
C PHE A 328 20.89 -11.51 34.31
N PRO A 329 21.16 -10.42 33.56
CA PRO A 329 22.52 -9.89 33.40
C PRO A 329 23.22 -9.65 34.74
N GLU A 330 22.62 -8.86 35.63
CA GLU A 330 23.23 -8.49 36.92
C GLU A 330 23.24 -9.67 37.90
N ALA A 331 22.19 -10.49 37.92
CA ALA A 331 22.16 -11.68 38.78
C ALA A 331 23.22 -12.70 38.37
N MET A 332 23.47 -12.88 37.07
CA MET A 332 24.49 -13.81 36.59
C MET A 332 25.91 -13.30 36.92
N LYS A 333 26.16 -11.98 36.79
CA LYS A 333 27.43 -11.36 37.25
C LYS A 333 27.67 -11.64 38.73
N ALA A 334 26.69 -11.35 39.58
CA ALA A 334 26.82 -11.59 41.02
C ALA A 334 27.04 -13.07 41.37
N ILE A 335 26.45 -14.01 40.61
CA ILE A 335 26.68 -15.45 40.79
C ILE A 335 28.10 -15.83 40.41
N PHE A 336 28.60 -15.36 39.27
CA PHE A 336 29.96 -15.65 38.79
C PHE A 336 31.02 -15.07 39.73
N GLU A 337 30.85 -13.84 40.21
CA GLU A 337 31.68 -13.25 41.27
C GLU A 337 31.69 -14.11 42.55
N LYS A 338 30.54 -14.65 42.97
CA LYS A 338 30.44 -15.52 44.15
C LYS A 338 31.13 -16.88 43.96
N LEU A 339 31.29 -17.31 42.71
CA LEU A 339 31.93 -18.56 42.32
C LEU A 339 33.40 -18.40 41.96
N ASP A 340 33.93 -17.17 41.96
CA ASP A 340 35.28 -16.85 41.51
C ASP A 340 35.50 -17.22 40.03
N GLU A 341 34.50 -16.91 39.19
CA GLU A 341 34.47 -17.18 37.76
C GLU A 341 34.27 -15.88 36.98
N GLU A 342 34.89 -15.79 35.79
CA GLU A 342 34.76 -14.63 34.90
C GLU A 342 33.66 -14.83 33.84
N PRO A 343 33.02 -13.76 33.34
CA PRO A 343 32.15 -13.83 32.17
C PRO A 343 32.85 -14.44 30.93
N ASP A 344 32.08 -14.99 30.00
CA ASP A 344 32.61 -15.67 28.81
C ASP A 344 33.33 -14.71 27.85
N PHE A 345 32.90 -13.45 27.78
CA PHE A 345 33.49 -12.39 26.97
C PHE A 345 33.19 -11.00 27.53
N GLN A 346 33.82 -9.96 26.97
CA GLN A 346 33.60 -8.58 27.39
C GLN A 346 32.15 -8.14 27.12
N SER A 347 31.54 -7.43 28.07
CA SER A 347 30.18 -6.88 27.94
C SER A 347 30.07 -6.00 26.67
N GLU A 348 29.08 -6.29 25.82
CA GLU A 348 28.87 -5.58 24.55
C GLU A 348 27.86 -4.41 24.67
N GLY A 349 27.30 -4.17 25.86
CA GLY A 349 26.41 -3.04 26.13
C GLY A 349 25.45 -3.28 27.30
N ASP A 350 24.38 -2.50 27.35
CA ASP A 350 23.29 -2.61 28.32
C ASP A 350 21.91 -2.65 27.63
N LEU A 351 20.86 -2.84 28.45
CA LEU A 351 19.46 -2.83 28.05
C LEU A 351 18.82 -1.43 28.03
N SER A 352 19.63 -0.36 28.03
CA SER A 352 19.11 1.01 27.99
C SER A 352 18.37 1.29 26.67
N LEU A 353 17.34 2.15 26.74
CA LEU A 353 16.63 2.62 25.54
C LEU A 353 17.57 3.44 24.67
N LYS A 354 17.62 3.09 23.39
CA LYS A 354 18.56 3.62 22.40
C LYS A 354 17.79 4.24 21.22
N PRO A 355 17.10 5.38 21.42
CA PRO A 355 16.29 5.98 20.36
C PRO A 355 17.20 6.55 19.27
N TRP A 356 16.86 6.28 18.02
CA TRP A 356 17.56 6.80 16.84
C TRP A 356 16.60 7.55 15.88
N LEU A 357 15.36 7.78 16.32
CA LEU A 357 14.34 8.61 15.68
C LEU A 357 13.73 9.56 16.71
N SER A 358 13.55 10.84 16.35
CA SER A 358 12.83 11.82 17.16
C SER A 358 11.50 12.19 16.51
N ASP A 359 10.51 12.51 17.35
CA ASP A 359 9.34 13.25 16.90
C ASP A 359 9.69 14.73 16.83
N ASN A 360 9.52 15.35 15.65
CA ASN A 360 9.73 16.78 15.45
C ASN A 360 8.40 17.56 15.41
N LEU A 361 7.26 16.88 15.53
CA LEU A 361 5.92 17.48 15.59
C LEU A 361 5.62 18.00 17.00
N LEU A 362 6.19 17.36 18.02
CA LEU A 362 6.03 17.72 19.43
C LEU A 362 7.38 18.09 20.05
N LYS A 363 7.44 19.25 20.71
CA LYS A 363 8.62 19.68 21.46
C LYS A 363 8.51 19.14 22.89
N LEU A 364 9.29 18.11 23.22
CA LEU A 364 9.30 17.49 24.55
C LEU A 364 10.20 18.27 25.54
N PRO A 365 9.89 18.23 26.86
CA PRO A 365 10.82 18.70 27.91
C PRO A 365 12.14 17.93 27.90
N ASP A 366 13.25 18.56 28.31
CA ASP A 366 14.60 17.96 28.25
C ASP A 366 14.71 16.63 29.03
N GLU A 367 13.96 16.47 30.12
CA GLU A 367 13.89 15.25 30.93
C GLU A 367 13.26 14.06 30.17
N LEU A 368 12.40 14.34 29.19
CA LEU A 368 11.72 13.34 28.35
C LEU A 368 12.31 13.25 26.94
N ASN A 369 13.15 14.22 26.57
CA ASN A 369 13.80 14.30 25.28
C ASN A 369 15.08 13.45 25.30
N LEU A 370 14.89 12.14 25.12
CA LEU A 370 16.00 11.19 25.06
C LEU A 370 16.94 11.55 23.90
N PRO A 371 18.27 11.60 24.12
CA PRO A 371 19.21 11.96 23.07
C PRO A 371 19.18 10.89 21.97
N LEU A 372 19.07 11.35 20.72
CA LEU A 372 19.19 10.45 19.58
C LEU A 372 20.59 9.88 19.50
N ILE A 373 20.67 8.56 19.43
CA ILE A 373 21.91 7.87 19.10
C ILE A 373 21.93 7.54 17.61
N LYS A 374 23.13 7.33 17.07
CA LYS A 374 23.28 6.80 15.71
C LYS A 374 22.76 5.36 15.69
N ALA A 375 21.90 5.03 14.73
CA ALA A 375 21.51 3.64 14.49
C ALA A 375 22.76 2.77 14.26
N ILE A 376 22.71 1.50 14.66
CA ILE A 376 23.83 0.58 14.45
C ILE A 376 23.92 0.16 12.97
N SER A 377 25.13 -0.10 12.48
CA SER A 377 25.32 -0.64 11.13
C SER A 377 24.74 -2.06 11.04
N PRO A 378 24.04 -2.42 9.94
CA PRO A 378 23.90 -1.68 8.68
C PRO A 378 22.70 -0.72 8.62
N TYR A 379 21.90 -0.59 9.68
CA TYR A 379 20.65 0.18 9.66
C TYR A 379 20.88 1.69 9.48
N ASP A 380 21.96 2.25 10.02
CA ASP A 380 22.33 3.65 9.77
C ASP A 380 22.40 3.99 8.27
N LYS A 381 23.12 3.15 7.51
CA LYS A 381 23.25 3.30 6.06
C LYS A 381 21.92 3.12 5.34
N GLN A 382 21.10 2.16 5.80
CA GLN A 382 19.77 1.94 5.21
C GLN A 382 18.84 3.14 5.44
N ILE A 383 18.88 3.75 6.63
CA ILE A 383 18.10 4.94 6.96
C ILE A 383 18.55 6.13 6.12
N GLU A 384 19.87 6.34 5.97
CA GLU A 384 20.42 7.39 5.10
C GLU A 384 19.90 7.24 3.65
N GLU A 385 19.94 6.03 3.10
CA GLU A 385 19.43 5.77 1.74
C GLU A 385 17.91 5.94 1.64
N ILE A 386 17.14 5.49 2.64
CA ILE A 386 15.69 5.68 2.68
C ILE A 386 15.32 7.17 2.78
N ASN A 387 16.09 7.96 3.52
CA ASN A 387 15.85 9.40 3.66
C ASN A 387 16.14 10.18 2.37
N LYS A 388 16.95 9.63 1.45
CA LYS A 388 17.09 10.16 0.09
C LYS A 388 15.86 9.89 -0.77
N HIS A 389 14.99 8.95 -0.43
CA HIS A 389 13.82 8.67 -1.25
C HIS A 389 12.79 9.81 -1.19
N VAL A 390 12.44 10.32 -2.37
CA VAL A 390 11.37 11.31 -2.57
C VAL A 390 10.17 10.69 -3.27
N GLY A 391 8.98 11.20 -2.98
CA GLY A 391 7.73 10.70 -3.53
C GLY A 391 7.17 9.49 -2.77
N ALA A 392 5.89 9.23 -3.03
CA ALA A 392 5.17 8.06 -2.55
C ALA A 392 5.74 6.77 -3.16
N GLN A 393 5.64 5.67 -2.42
CA GLN A 393 5.84 4.32 -2.93
C GLN A 393 4.57 3.52 -2.70
N TYR A 394 4.03 2.94 -3.77
CA TYR A 394 2.83 2.11 -3.70
C TYR A 394 3.18 0.66 -3.98
N LEU A 395 2.52 -0.25 -3.23
CA LEU A 395 2.60 -1.67 -3.53
C LEU A 395 1.93 -1.97 -4.86
N ARG A 396 2.55 -2.87 -5.62
CA ARG A 396 1.95 -3.40 -6.85
C ARG A 396 0.69 -4.18 -6.53
N GLN A 397 -0.40 -3.85 -7.22
CA GLN A 397 -1.71 -4.43 -7.00
C GLN A 397 -2.45 -4.56 -8.32
N ASN A 398 -3.31 -5.58 -8.50
CA ASN A 398 -4.15 -5.67 -9.69
C ASN A 398 -5.18 -4.52 -9.73
N MET A 399 -5.24 -3.80 -10.85
CA MET A 399 -6.08 -2.60 -11.04
C MET A 399 -7.28 -2.80 -11.96
N ARG A 400 -7.55 -4.04 -12.44
CA ARG A 400 -8.64 -4.34 -13.41
C ARG A 400 -10.00 -3.78 -13.00
N ASN A 401 -10.37 -3.97 -11.73
CA ASN A 401 -11.62 -3.50 -11.13
C ASN A 401 -11.38 -2.66 -9.87
N LYS A 402 -10.22 -2.00 -9.79
CA LYS A 402 -9.82 -1.20 -8.62
C LYS A 402 -9.30 0.16 -9.07
N SER A 403 -9.33 1.12 -8.16
CA SER A 403 -8.68 2.42 -8.32
C SER A 403 -8.28 2.93 -6.94
N GLY A 404 -7.08 3.50 -6.86
CA GLY A 404 -6.66 4.36 -5.77
C GLY A 404 -6.95 5.84 -6.04
N ALA A 405 -7.40 6.19 -7.25
CA ALA A 405 -7.74 7.55 -7.64
C ALA A 405 -9.23 7.87 -7.46
N SER A 406 -10.13 7.00 -7.90
CA SER A 406 -11.58 7.27 -7.81
C SER A 406 -12.39 6.16 -7.16
N LYS A 407 -13.52 6.57 -6.60
CA LYS A 407 -14.46 5.71 -5.87
C LYS A 407 -15.89 6.21 -6.09
N MET A 408 -16.85 5.28 -6.08
CA MET A 408 -18.26 5.63 -5.86
C MET A 408 -18.56 5.42 -4.38
N ASN A 409 -19.01 6.47 -3.68
CA ASN A 409 -19.40 6.34 -2.29
C ASN A 409 -20.70 5.53 -2.20
N SER A 410 -20.69 4.41 -1.48
CA SER A 410 -21.86 3.51 -1.38
C SER A 410 -23.00 4.08 -0.56
N GLU A 411 -22.73 5.03 0.33
CA GLU A 411 -23.76 5.66 1.18
C GLU A 411 -24.41 6.82 0.45
N THR A 412 -23.60 7.74 -0.09
CA THR A 412 -24.11 8.96 -0.74
C THR A 412 -24.39 8.79 -2.23
N GLN A 413 -23.86 7.74 -2.86
CA GLN A 413 -23.89 7.53 -4.32
C GLN A 413 -23.26 8.69 -5.12
N VAL A 414 -22.39 9.46 -4.46
CA VAL A 414 -21.59 10.53 -5.09
C VAL A 414 -20.19 9.99 -5.37
N ALA A 415 -19.67 10.32 -6.55
CA ALA A 415 -18.33 9.93 -6.93
C ALA A 415 -17.27 10.79 -6.21
N GLU A 416 -16.14 10.19 -5.88
CA GLU A 416 -15.02 10.81 -5.20
C GLU A 416 -13.74 10.63 -6.05
N LEU A 417 -12.90 11.67 -6.07
CA LEU A 417 -11.55 11.63 -6.62
C LEU A 417 -10.57 11.97 -5.49
N HIS A 418 -9.62 11.09 -5.20
CA HIS A 418 -8.66 11.18 -4.08
C HIS A 418 -9.32 11.48 -2.73
N GLY A 419 -10.54 10.98 -2.52
CA GLY A 419 -11.34 11.20 -1.30
C GLY A 419 -12.16 12.49 -1.25
N THR A 420 -12.07 13.35 -2.28
CA THR A 420 -12.89 14.57 -2.38
C THR A 420 -14.08 14.33 -3.30
N THR A 421 -15.27 14.77 -2.90
CA THR A 421 -16.50 14.61 -3.70
C THR A 421 -16.43 15.43 -4.99
N ILE A 422 -17.02 14.93 -6.08
CA ILE A 422 -17.14 15.71 -7.32
C ILE A 422 -17.95 17.02 -7.15
N LEU A 423 -18.83 17.09 -6.13
CA LEU A 423 -19.62 18.28 -5.81
C LEU A 423 -18.75 19.39 -5.20
N ASP A 424 -17.73 19.02 -4.43
CA ASP A 424 -16.75 19.99 -3.93
C ASP A 424 -15.76 20.37 -5.02
N LEU A 425 -15.36 19.41 -5.86
CA LEU A 425 -14.46 19.66 -6.99
C LEU A 425 -15.10 20.58 -8.06
N SER A 426 -16.42 20.56 -8.21
CA SER A 426 -17.14 21.43 -9.14
C SER A 426 -17.14 22.91 -8.75
N LYS A 427 -16.69 23.26 -7.54
CA LYS A 427 -16.51 24.65 -7.10
C LYS A 427 -15.18 25.25 -7.54
N ASN A 428 -14.21 24.40 -7.91
CA ASN A 428 -12.85 24.84 -8.26
C ASN A 428 -12.72 25.15 -9.75
N SER A 429 -11.71 25.94 -10.10
CA SER A 429 -11.33 26.21 -11.48
C SER A 429 -10.82 24.93 -12.19
N VAL A 430 -10.77 24.98 -13.51
CA VAL A 430 -10.30 23.87 -14.35
C VAL A 430 -8.83 23.57 -14.06
N GLU A 431 -7.97 24.58 -13.95
CA GLU A 431 -6.57 24.40 -13.60
C GLU A 431 -6.38 23.76 -12.21
N GLU A 432 -7.15 24.17 -11.21
CA GLU A 432 -7.10 23.58 -9.86
C GLU A 432 -7.49 22.11 -9.89
N ASN A 433 -8.53 21.74 -10.64
CA ASN A 433 -8.94 20.34 -10.80
C ASN A 433 -7.91 19.52 -11.58
N ILE A 434 -7.23 20.09 -12.58
CA ILE A 434 -6.10 19.45 -13.27
C ILE A 434 -4.97 19.16 -12.29
N TYR A 435 -4.57 20.15 -11.48
CA TYR A 435 -3.56 19.96 -10.46
C TYR A 435 -3.98 18.89 -9.45
N PHE A 436 -5.18 19.00 -8.89
CA PHE A 436 -5.70 18.08 -7.89
C PHE A 436 -5.72 16.63 -8.39
N SER A 437 -6.08 16.41 -9.67
CA SER A 437 -6.11 15.07 -10.27
C SER A 437 -4.76 14.34 -10.19
N LEU A 438 -3.65 15.09 -10.29
CA LEU A 438 -2.29 14.55 -10.23
C LEU A 438 -1.70 14.64 -8.81
N ALA A 439 -1.86 15.78 -8.13
CA ALA A 439 -1.25 16.12 -6.84
C ALA A 439 -1.95 15.52 -5.62
N LYS A 440 -3.23 15.13 -5.74
CA LYS A 440 -4.10 14.65 -4.65
C LYS A 440 -4.35 15.69 -3.54
N VAL A 441 -4.05 16.95 -3.81
CA VAL A 441 -4.24 18.11 -2.93
C VAL A 441 -4.48 19.33 -3.81
N MET A 442 -5.15 20.36 -3.28
CA MET A 442 -5.35 21.61 -4.01
C MET A 442 -4.03 22.39 -4.14
N PRO A 443 -3.82 23.13 -5.24
CA PRO A 443 -2.61 23.93 -5.42
C PRO A 443 -2.53 25.06 -4.39
N GLU A 444 -1.32 25.47 -4.03
CA GLU A 444 -1.16 26.70 -3.26
C GLU A 444 -1.44 27.91 -4.16
N LYS A 445 -1.85 29.04 -3.56
CA LYS A 445 -2.10 30.28 -4.33
C LYS A 445 -0.89 30.71 -5.17
N GLU A 446 0.32 30.38 -4.72
CA GLU A 446 1.59 30.66 -5.40
C GLU A 446 1.86 29.75 -6.61
N ASP A 447 1.23 28.56 -6.66
CA ASP A 447 1.37 27.60 -7.77
C ASP A 447 0.51 27.97 -8.98
N ILE A 448 -0.66 28.56 -8.73
CA ILE A 448 -1.69 28.83 -9.75
C ILE A 448 -1.14 29.61 -10.96
N PRO A 449 -0.34 30.69 -10.82
CA PRO A 449 0.21 31.39 -11.98
C PRO A 449 1.14 30.52 -12.85
N SER A 450 1.98 29.71 -12.21
CA SER A 450 2.92 28.81 -12.91
C SER A 450 2.18 27.68 -13.63
N LEU A 451 1.14 27.15 -13.01
CA LEU A 451 0.26 26.14 -13.60
C LEU A 451 -0.49 26.70 -14.81
N ASN A 452 -1.09 27.88 -14.68
CA ASN A 452 -1.79 28.57 -15.77
C ASN A 452 -0.84 28.86 -16.94
N LEU A 453 0.39 29.31 -16.66
CA LEU A 453 1.41 29.51 -17.69
C LEU A 453 1.67 28.24 -18.50
N LEU A 454 1.92 27.10 -17.84
CA LEU A 454 2.15 25.82 -18.52
C LEU A 454 0.94 25.40 -19.37
N LEU A 455 -0.25 25.41 -18.76
CA LEU A 455 -1.47 24.97 -19.43
C LEU A 455 -1.80 25.83 -20.66
N ASN A 456 -1.64 27.17 -20.55
CA ASN A 456 -1.90 28.11 -21.64
C ASN A 456 -0.86 28.01 -22.77
N ILE A 457 0.43 27.79 -22.45
CA ILE A 457 1.45 27.53 -23.48
C ILE A 457 1.06 26.29 -24.29
N PHE A 458 0.55 25.25 -23.63
CA PHE A 458 0.20 24.00 -24.30
C PHE A 458 -1.06 24.08 -25.16
N LEU A 459 -1.89 25.11 -25.01
CA LEU A 459 -2.98 25.41 -25.95
C LEU A 459 -2.45 25.79 -27.35
N LYS A 460 -1.25 26.41 -27.43
CA LYS A 460 -0.68 26.86 -28.72
C LYS A 460 -0.40 25.67 -29.64
N MET A 461 -0.97 25.65 -30.85
CA MET A 461 -0.84 24.53 -31.79
C MET A 461 -0.50 24.95 -33.22
N ASN A 462 0.00 24.00 -34.00
CA ASN A 462 0.20 24.21 -35.43
C ASN A 462 -1.18 24.33 -36.10
N PRO A 463 -1.48 25.40 -36.86
CA PRO A 463 -2.75 25.56 -37.57
C PRO A 463 -3.11 24.38 -38.48
N LYS A 464 -2.12 23.64 -38.99
CA LYS A 464 -2.35 22.42 -39.79
C LYS A 464 -3.14 21.34 -39.05
N ALA A 465 -3.07 21.28 -37.72
CA ALA A 465 -3.85 20.32 -36.93
C ALA A 465 -5.37 20.59 -37.06
N MET A 466 -5.77 21.86 -37.20
CA MET A 466 -7.18 22.22 -37.38
C MET A 466 -7.75 21.78 -38.74
N ILE A 467 -6.90 21.63 -39.76
CA ILE A 467 -7.30 21.10 -41.07
C ILE A 467 -7.77 19.64 -40.91
N ASN A 468 -7.00 18.81 -40.20
CA ASN A 468 -7.35 17.41 -39.96
C ASN A 468 -8.65 17.27 -39.15
N ILE A 469 -8.85 18.15 -38.16
CA ILE A 469 -10.10 18.21 -37.38
C ILE A 469 -11.25 18.61 -38.29
N GLY A 470 -11.07 19.62 -39.15
CA GLY A 470 -12.06 20.03 -40.15
C GLY A 470 -12.48 18.87 -41.06
N THR A 471 -11.53 18.10 -41.59
CA THR A 471 -11.80 16.89 -42.38
C THR A 471 -12.59 15.84 -41.58
N SER A 472 -12.21 15.63 -40.31
CA SER A 472 -12.90 14.66 -39.45
C SER A 472 -14.35 15.08 -39.17
N LYS A 473 -14.57 16.36 -38.90
CA LYS A 473 -15.92 16.95 -38.73
C LYS A 473 -16.75 16.86 -40.01
N ALA A 474 -16.15 17.12 -41.19
CA ALA A 474 -16.82 16.97 -42.48
C ALA A 474 -17.28 15.52 -42.74
N ASN A 475 -16.51 14.54 -42.24
CA ASN A 475 -16.87 13.12 -42.25
C ASN A 475 -17.84 12.71 -41.12
N ARG A 476 -18.40 13.68 -40.38
CA ARG A 476 -19.33 13.46 -39.25
C ARG A 476 -18.74 12.62 -38.12
N ALA A 477 -17.42 12.68 -37.92
CA ALA A 477 -16.78 12.05 -36.76
C ALA A 477 -17.20 12.75 -35.46
N THR A 478 -17.50 11.97 -34.43
CA THR A 478 -17.86 12.50 -33.10
C THR A 478 -16.65 13.14 -32.38
N PRO A 479 -16.90 14.02 -31.39
CA PRO A 479 -15.86 14.64 -30.56
C PRO A 479 -14.76 13.73 -30.06
N ASN A 480 -15.12 12.61 -29.43
CA ASN A 480 -14.13 11.64 -28.93
C ASN A 480 -13.24 11.11 -30.07
N ALA A 481 -13.80 10.86 -31.25
CA ALA A 481 -13.06 10.30 -32.38
C ALA A 481 -12.06 11.30 -32.97
N TYR A 482 -12.50 12.51 -33.36
CA TYR A 482 -11.56 13.46 -33.96
C TYR A 482 -10.51 13.99 -32.96
N ILE A 483 -10.85 14.10 -31.67
CA ILE A 483 -9.89 14.46 -30.62
C ILE A 483 -8.88 13.31 -30.45
N SER A 484 -9.36 12.06 -30.34
CA SER A 484 -8.49 10.88 -30.19
C SER A 484 -7.48 10.74 -31.33
N ALA A 485 -7.87 11.02 -32.58
CA ALA A 485 -6.98 10.99 -33.73
C ALA A 485 -5.81 11.98 -33.57
N GLN A 486 -6.06 13.18 -33.04
CA GLN A 486 -5.00 14.16 -32.78
C GLN A 486 -4.16 13.79 -31.55
N ILE A 487 -4.77 13.25 -30.49
CA ILE A 487 -4.03 12.78 -29.31
C ILE A 487 -3.08 11.64 -29.67
N ALA A 488 -3.50 10.69 -30.51
CA ALA A 488 -2.68 9.57 -30.95
C ALA A 488 -1.40 10.05 -31.64
N MET A 489 -1.45 11.17 -32.37
CA MET A 489 -0.29 11.78 -33.03
C MET A 489 0.69 12.46 -32.06
N ILE A 490 0.34 12.66 -30.79
CA ILE A 490 1.25 13.28 -29.80
C ILE A 490 2.44 12.36 -29.49
N GLY A 491 2.19 11.06 -29.32
CA GLY A 491 3.21 10.05 -29.00
C GLY A 491 4.07 10.41 -27.77
N ASP A 492 5.34 10.02 -27.81
CA ASP A 492 6.39 10.41 -26.86
C ASP A 492 7.45 11.30 -27.55
N LYS A 493 6.97 12.31 -28.26
CA LYS A 493 7.81 13.21 -29.05
C LYS A 493 8.92 13.88 -28.21
N PRO A 494 10.01 14.37 -28.83
CA PRO A 494 11.18 14.90 -28.11
C PRO A 494 10.87 15.92 -27.02
N LEU A 495 9.90 16.82 -27.24
CA LEU A 495 9.45 17.79 -26.22
C LEU A 495 9.07 17.10 -24.90
N LEU A 496 8.29 16.02 -24.97
CA LEU A 496 7.78 15.34 -23.78
C LEU A 496 8.84 14.42 -23.16
N SER A 497 9.52 13.62 -23.98
CA SER A 497 10.54 12.69 -23.51
C SER A 497 11.76 13.41 -22.93
N ASN A 498 12.18 14.55 -23.49
CA ASN A 498 13.27 15.34 -22.92
C ASN A 498 12.82 16.13 -21.69
N SER A 499 11.61 16.70 -21.66
CA SER A 499 11.08 17.32 -20.41
C SER A 499 11.03 16.31 -19.26
N ARG A 500 10.60 15.07 -19.52
CA ARG A 500 10.64 13.98 -18.53
C ARG A 500 12.06 13.70 -18.02
N LYS A 501 13.04 13.63 -18.93
CA LYS A 501 14.46 13.46 -18.56
C LYS A 501 14.99 14.61 -17.72
N HIS A 502 14.64 15.85 -18.05
CA HIS A 502 15.05 17.03 -17.27
C HIS A 502 14.36 17.08 -15.90
N ALA A 503 13.08 16.72 -15.81
CA ALA A 503 12.39 16.62 -14.53
C ALA A 503 13.08 15.59 -13.62
N LYS A 504 13.39 14.41 -14.17
CA LYS A 504 14.18 13.39 -13.48
C LYS A 504 15.55 13.91 -13.05
N PHE A 505 16.28 14.57 -13.94
CA PHE A 505 17.59 15.15 -13.66
C PHE A 505 17.54 16.15 -12.50
N ILE A 506 16.57 17.06 -12.47
CA ILE A 506 16.42 18.06 -11.42
C ILE A 506 16.14 17.37 -10.08
N ILE A 507 15.22 16.39 -10.05
CA ILE A 507 14.87 15.67 -8.82
C ILE A 507 16.06 14.86 -8.31
N ASP A 508 16.76 14.13 -9.19
CA ASP A 508 17.93 13.32 -8.82
C ASP A 508 19.08 14.21 -8.34
N LEU A 509 19.31 15.37 -8.97
CA LEU A 509 20.33 16.32 -8.54
C LEU A 509 20.07 16.81 -7.10
N ILE A 510 18.84 17.21 -6.80
CA ILE A 510 18.47 17.69 -5.46
C ILE A 510 18.67 16.57 -4.42
N ARG A 511 18.30 15.35 -4.78
CA ARG A 511 18.42 14.16 -3.93
C ARG A 511 19.87 13.77 -3.65
N GLU A 512 20.67 13.54 -4.71
CA GLU A 512 22.03 13.00 -4.59
C GLU A 512 22.94 13.94 -3.79
N PHE A 513 22.72 15.25 -3.93
CA PHE A 513 23.51 16.26 -3.23
C PHE A 513 22.86 16.75 -1.92
N GLY A 514 21.80 16.09 -1.43
CA GLY A 514 21.18 16.38 -0.14
C GLY A 514 20.65 17.80 0.01
N ILE A 515 20.27 18.44 -1.10
CA ILE A 515 19.86 19.84 -1.14
C ILE A 515 18.41 19.95 -0.65
N ASN A 516 18.13 20.87 0.26
CA ASN A 516 16.79 21.08 0.82
C ASN A 516 16.43 22.57 0.87
N ASP A 517 15.17 22.89 1.21
CA ASP A 517 14.68 24.28 1.24
C ASP A 517 15.43 25.17 2.25
N GLY A 518 16.04 24.59 3.29
CA GLY A 518 16.89 25.26 4.28
C GLY A 518 18.36 25.40 3.87
N SER A 519 18.76 24.88 2.72
CA SER A 519 20.13 24.96 2.22
C SER A 519 20.43 26.39 1.75
N ASN A 520 21.34 27.07 2.46
CA ASN A 520 21.77 28.43 2.13
C ASN A 520 22.76 28.49 0.95
N ARG A 521 23.39 27.36 0.60
CA ARG A 521 24.36 27.24 -0.50
C ARG A 521 24.18 25.90 -1.22
N ILE A 522 24.37 25.90 -2.52
CA ILE A 522 24.41 24.69 -3.35
C ILE A 522 25.88 24.20 -3.36
N PRO A 523 26.15 22.90 -3.12
CA PRO A 523 27.51 22.35 -3.11
C PRO A 523 28.25 22.55 -4.43
N GLY A 524 29.58 22.76 -4.40
CA GLY A 524 30.39 22.99 -5.62
C GLY A 524 30.44 21.77 -6.56
N GLU A 525 30.24 20.58 -6.02
CA GLU A 525 30.15 19.33 -6.78
C GLU A 525 28.97 19.33 -7.77
N VAL A 526 27.90 20.08 -7.45
CA VAL A 526 26.76 20.27 -8.36
C VAL A 526 27.18 20.98 -9.63
N GLU A 527 28.08 21.97 -9.54
CA GLU A 527 28.57 22.69 -10.73
C GLU A 527 29.30 21.76 -11.68
N LYS A 528 30.19 20.92 -11.14
CA LYS A 528 30.92 19.91 -11.94
C LYS A 528 29.93 18.96 -12.62
N TYR A 529 28.98 18.42 -11.88
CA TYR A 529 27.99 17.48 -12.40
C TYR A 529 27.10 18.11 -13.50
N VAL A 530 26.64 19.34 -13.30
CA VAL A 530 25.83 20.09 -14.28
C VAL A 530 26.63 20.40 -15.55
N ARG A 531 27.90 20.78 -15.44
CA ARG A 531 28.77 21.04 -16.61
C ARG A 531 28.99 19.79 -17.47
N GLU A 532 29.14 18.63 -16.84
CA GLU A 532 29.38 17.36 -17.53
C GLU A 532 28.12 16.79 -18.18
N ASN A 533 26.95 16.96 -17.55
CA ASN A 533 25.73 16.22 -17.93
C ASN A 533 24.62 17.07 -18.58
N LEU A 534 24.59 18.38 -18.35
CA LEU A 534 23.50 19.25 -18.82
C LEU A 534 23.96 20.40 -19.74
N LEU A 535 25.14 20.96 -19.51
CA LEU A 535 25.62 22.10 -20.29
C LEU A 535 26.33 21.69 -21.58
N THR A 536 26.28 22.54 -22.59
CA THR A 536 26.89 22.30 -23.90
C THR A 536 27.37 23.58 -24.56
N LYS A 537 28.42 23.48 -25.39
CA LYS A 537 28.87 24.57 -26.27
C LYS A 537 27.99 24.74 -27.51
N LYS A 538 27.13 23.77 -27.82
CA LYS A 538 26.25 23.84 -29.00
C LYS A 538 25.15 24.86 -28.78
N VAL A 539 25.03 25.82 -29.71
CA VAL A 539 23.95 26.82 -29.71
C VAL A 539 22.60 26.09 -29.75
N GLN A 540 21.74 26.43 -28.79
CA GLN A 540 20.40 25.85 -28.69
C GLN A 540 19.39 26.67 -29.50
N ARG A 541 18.32 26.00 -29.93
CA ARG A 541 17.24 26.65 -30.68
C ARG A 541 16.56 27.70 -29.81
N LYS A 542 16.71 28.98 -30.15
CA LYS A 542 15.97 30.06 -29.51
C LYS A 542 14.51 30.05 -30.00
N SER A 543 13.58 30.16 -29.05
CA SER A 543 12.17 30.39 -29.34
C SER A 543 11.65 31.45 -28.38
N GLU A 544 10.68 32.26 -28.83
CA GLU A 544 10.06 33.31 -28.00
C GLU A 544 9.48 32.73 -26.70
N VAL A 545 8.96 31.50 -26.75
CA VAL A 545 8.45 30.78 -25.57
C VAL A 545 9.57 30.44 -24.60
N ALA A 546 10.71 29.96 -25.09
CA ALA A 546 11.88 29.66 -24.25
C ALA A 546 12.44 30.93 -23.59
N ASP A 547 12.53 32.04 -24.32
CA ASP A 547 13.01 33.32 -23.76
C ASP A 547 12.06 33.87 -22.69
N MET A 548 10.75 33.69 -22.88
CA MET A 548 9.74 34.04 -21.88
C MET A 548 9.85 33.15 -20.64
N LEU A 549 9.92 31.83 -20.80
CA LEU A 549 10.08 30.90 -19.67
C LEU A 549 11.37 31.18 -18.90
N TYR A 550 12.44 31.52 -19.61
CA TYR A 550 13.71 31.92 -19.02
C TYR A 550 13.57 33.16 -18.13
N LYS A 551 12.89 34.20 -18.62
CA LYS A 551 12.59 35.41 -17.84
C LYS A 551 11.73 35.10 -16.63
N GLU A 552 10.72 34.25 -16.78
CA GLU A 552 9.83 33.87 -15.68
C GLU A 552 10.58 33.11 -14.58
N VAL A 553 11.41 32.12 -14.95
CA VAL A 553 12.24 31.36 -14.00
C VAL A 553 13.23 32.27 -13.26
N LYS A 554 13.88 33.23 -13.94
CA LYS A 554 14.80 34.18 -13.29
C LYS A 554 14.09 35.19 -12.38
N LYS A 555 12.88 35.63 -12.74
CA LYS A 555 12.12 36.63 -11.97
C LYS A 555 11.38 36.02 -10.77
N SER A 556 11.00 34.75 -10.86
CA SER A 556 10.21 34.08 -9.82
C SER A 556 10.93 34.10 -8.46
N LYS A 557 10.20 34.54 -7.44
CA LYS A 557 10.64 34.60 -6.04
C LYS A 557 10.04 33.49 -5.19
N LYS A 558 9.36 32.52 -5.82
CA LYS A 558 8.74 31.40 -5.11
C LYS A 558 9.81 30.64 -4.32
N ASN A 559 9.55 30.37 -3.05
CA ASN A 559 10.49 29.62 -2.23
C ASN A 559 10.35 28.11 -2.54
N CYS A 560 11.11 27.64 -3.53
CA CYS A 560 11.15 26.23 -3.89
C CYS A 560 12.57 25.84 -4.28
N ILE A 561 13.12 24.77 -3.68
CA ILE A 561 14.49 24.36 -3.94
C ILE A 561 14.75 24.00 -5.41
N SER A 562 13.79 23.40 -6.11
CA SER A 562 13.95 23.09 -7.53
C SER A 562 14.13 24.35 -8.38
N LEU A 563 13.41 25.43 -8.05
CA LEU A 563 13.58 26.73 -8.70
C LEU A 563 14.97 27.33 -8.41
N LYS A 564 15.41 27.33 -7.14
CA LYS A 564 16.74 27.84 -6.74
C LYS A 564 17.87 27.10 -7.46
N VAL A 565 17.77 25.78 -7.53
CA VAL A 565 18.74 24.93 -8.25
C VAL A 565 18.76 25.27 -9.74
N CYS A 566 17.61 25.48 -10.36
CA CYS A 566 17.54 25.84 -11.77
C CYS A 566 18.09 27.25 -12.04
N GLN A 567 17.79 28.23 -11.18
CA GLN A 567 18.39 29.58 -11.25
C GLN A 567 19.91 29.52 -11.12
N HIS A 568 20.43 28.64 -10.26
CA HIS A 568 21.87 28.42 -10.12
C HIS A 568 22.48 27.76 -11.38
N ILE A 569 21.83 26.75 -11.96
CA ILE A 569 22.25 26.13 -13.23
C ILE A 569 22.30 27.18 -14.36
N ILE A 570 21.30 28.05 -14.43
CA ILE A 570 21.26 29.15 -15.39
C ILE A 570 22.46 30.08 -15.19
N LYS A 571 22.77 30.45 -13.94
CA LYS A 571 23.93 31.28 -13.63
C LYS A 571 25.24 30.61 -14.03
N ILE A 572 25.43 29.33 -13.75
CA ILE A 572 26.63 28.57 -14.18
C ILE A 572 26.78 28.61 -15.70
N ALA A 573 25.68 28.44 -16.44
CA ALA A 573 25.69 28.50 -17.90
C ALA A 573 26.10 29.89 -18.42
N GLU A 574 25.56 30.97 -17.83
CA GLU A 574 25.91 32.36 -18.15
C GLU A 574 27.38 32.66 -17.84
N ASP A 575 27.83 32.34 -16.62
CA ASP A 575 29.20 32.63 -16.14
C ASP A 575 30.28 31.88 -16.96
N ASN A 576 29.93 30.70 -17.52
CA ASN A 576 30.84 29.87 -18.32
C ASN A 576 30.65 30.01 -19.84
N ASN A 577 29.75 30.88 -20.30
CA ASN A 577 29.37 31.04 -21.72
C ASN A 577 28.97 29.69 -22.39
N LEU A 578 28.14 28.91 -21.68
CA LEU A 578 27.60 27.62 -22.13
C LEU A 578 26.07 27.71 -22.28
N TYR A 579 25.48 26.72 -22.96
CA TYR A 579 24.03 26.59 -23.13
C TYR A 579 23.50 25.37 -22.38
N ILE A 580 22.29 25.48 -21.84
CA ILE A 580 21.56 24.35 -21.27
C ILE A 580 21.03 23.49 -22.42
N LYS A 581 21.38 22.21 -22.47
CA LYS A 581 20.86 21.26 -23.46
C LYS A 581 19.33 21.18 -23.38
N ASP A 582 18.66 21.25 -24.53
CA ASP A 582 17.20 21.18 -24.64
C ASP A 582 16.53 22.23 -23.72
N SER A 583 17.01 23.48 -23.79
CA SER A 583 16.68 24.54 -22.83
C SER A 583 15.19 24.80 -22.66
N HIS A 584 14.40 24.66 -23.73
CA HIS A 584 12.96 24.82 -23.66
C HIS A 584 12.31 23.72 -22.80
N GLU A 585 12.68 22.47 -23.05
CA GLU A 585 12.21 21.29 -22.32
C GLU A 585 12.65 21.31 -20.85
N PHE A 586 13.88 21.76 -20.58
CA PHE A 586 14.41 21.97 -19.23
C PHE A 586 13.62 23.02 -18.44
N LEU A 587 13.28 24.15 -19.05
CA LEU A 587 12.50 25.21 -18.40
C LEU A 587 11.06 24.75 -18.11
N LEU A 588 10.42 24.02 -19.03
CA LEU A 588 9.11 23.42 -18.80
C LEU A 588 9.15 22.44 -17.62
N ALA A 589 10.15 21.55 -17.62
CA ALA A 589 10.37 20.60 -16.53
C ALA A 589 10.63 21.29 -15.19
N THR A 590 11.39 22.38 -15.18
CA THR A 590 11.67 23.19 -13.99
C THR A 590 10.39 23.70 -13.34
N ILE A 591 9.51 24.33 -14.12
CA ILE A 591 8.27 24.89 -13.61
C ILE A 591 7.34 23.76 -13.14
N ALA A 592 7.25 22.66 -13.89
CA ALA A 592 6.43 21.51 -13.51
C ALA A 592 6.92 20.86 -12.21
N VAL A 593 8.23 20.60 -12.07
CA VAL A 593 8.82 20.08 -10.83
C VAL A 593 8.57 21.04 -9.67
N CYS A 594 8.70 22.35 -9.87
CA CYS A 594 8.43 23.36 -8.85
C CYS A 594 6.97 23.38 -8.37
N VAL A 595 6.01 23.18 -9.28
CA VAL A 595 4.57 23.12 -8.97
C VAL A 595 4.21 21.83 -8.20
N PHE A 596 4.83 20.70 -8.53
CA PHE A 596 4.55 19.41 -7.89
C PHE A 596 5.57 19.01 -6.80
N TRP A 597 6.50 19.90 -6.44
CA TRP A 597 7.59 19.60 -5.49
C TRP A 597 7.07 19.23 -4.10
N LYS A 598 6.21 20.09 -3.54
CA LYS A 598 5.64 19.93 -2.21
C LYS A 598 4.84 18.63 -2.04
N PRO A 599 3.84 18.30 -2.90
CA PRO A 599 3.11 17.04 -2.76
C PRO A 599 3.99 15.81 -2.93
N MET A 600 5.10 15.89 -3.69
CA MET A 600 6.07 14.80 -3.79
C MET A 600 6.89 14.64 -2.50
N LEU A 601 7.36 15.73 -1.88
CA LEU A 601 8.05 15.69 -0.59
C LEU A 601 7.15 15.17 0.54
N GLU A 602 5.88 15.55 0.53
CA GLU A 602 4.86 15.04 1.46
C GLU A 602 4.45 13.59 1.16
N LYS A 603 5.10 12.93 0.17
CA LYS A 603 4.83 11.55 -0.24
C LYS A 603 3.36 11.29 -0.61
N ARG A 604 2.67 12.31 -1.14
CA ARG A 604 1.30 12.18 -1.69
C ARG A 604 1.30 11.61 -3.10
N ILE A 605 2.33 11.93 -3.88
CA ILE A 605 2.50 11.52 -5.27
C ILE A 605 3.86 10.88 -5.49
N THR A 606 4.00 10.03 -6.50
CA THR A 606 5.27 9.39 -6.79
C THR A 606 6.21 10.36 -7.51
N LYS A 607 7.51 10.02 -7.48
CA LYS A 607 8.50 10.67 -8.35
C LYS A 607 8.11 10.58 -9.83
N ALA A 608 7.57 9.45 -10.26
CA ALA A 608 7.18 9.21 -11.65
C ALA A 608 6.04 10.16 -12.10
N THR A 609 5.05 10.45 -11.23
CA THR A 609 3.99 11.43 -11.52
C THR A 609 4.57 12.81 -11.83
N VAL A 610 5.58 13.24 -11.07
CA VAL A 610 6.26 14.53 -11.29
C VAL A 610 7.08 14.51 -12.58
N GLU A 611 7.83 13.44 -12.83
CA GLU A 611 8.58 13.25 -14.09
C GLU A 611 7.66 13.34 -15.32
N ASP A 612 6.47 12.73 -15.23
CA ASP A 612 5.48 12.64 -16.33
C ASP A 612 4.52 13.85 -16.38
N SER A 613 4.60 14.78 -15.42
CA SER A 613 3.62 15.87 -15.24
C SER A 613 3.45 16.76 -16.49
N VAL A 614 4.56 17.08 -17.17
CA VAL A 614 4.53 17.85 -18.44
C VAL A 614 3.70 17.12 -19.50
N SER A 615 3.79 15.80 -19.59
CA SER A 615 3.01 15.00 -20.54
C SER A 615 1.52 15.04 -20.24
N TYR A 616 1.12 14.93 -18.97
CA TYR A 616 -0.29 15.05 -18.57
C TYR A 616 -0.85 16.44 -18.88
N LEU A 617 -0.15 17.50 -18.42
CA LEU A 617 -0.57 18.88 -18.67
C LEU A 617 -0.64 19.17 -20.18
N TYR A 618 0.32 18.66 -20.95
CA TYR A 618 0.32 18.82 -22.41
C TYR A 618 -0.90 18.15 -23.05
N VAL A 619 -1.16 16.88 -22.75
CA VAL A 619 -2.28 16.14 -23.35
C VAL A 619 -3.62 16.77 -22.97
N ILE A 620 -3.82 17.14 -21.70
CA ILE A 620 -5.05 17.78 -21.24
C ILE A 620 -5.26 19.11 -21.96
N SER A 621 -4.26 20.02 -21.98
CA SER A 621 -4.38 21.28 -22.72
C SER A 621 -4.68 21.06 -24.21
N ARG A 622 -4.13 20.01 -24.83
CA ARG A 622 -4.42 19.70 -26.24
C ARG A 622 -5.87 19.30 -26.47
N ILE A 623 -6.49 18.58 -25.54
CA ILE A 623 -7.91 18.22 -25.62
C ILE A 623 -8.78 19.48 -25.70
N PHE A 624 -8.51 20.47 -24.86
CA PHE A 624 -9.21 21.77 -24.92
C PHE A 624 -8.97 22.48 -26.25
N ALA A 625 -7.73 22.50 -26.70
CA ALA A 625 -7.36 23.23 -27.91
C ALA A 625 -7.88 22.56 -29.21
N TYR A 626 -8.04 21.24 -29.26
CA TYR A 626 -8.63 20.52 -30.40
C TYR A 626 -10.16 20.64 -30.47
N SER A 627 -10.78 21.23 -29.45
CA SER A 627 -12.22 21.31 -29.29
C SER A 627 -12.83 22.64 -29.74
N VAL A 628 -12.03 23.52 -30.35
CA VAL A 628 -12.51 24.81 -30.87
C VAL A 628 -13.59 24.59 -31.93
N ILE A 629 -14.73 25.27 -31.77
CA ILE A 629 -15.91 25.11 -32.63
C ILE A 629 -15.68 25.79 -33.98
N ASP A 630 -15.38 27.09 -33.96
CA ASP A 630 -15.15 27.92 -35.14
C ASP A 630 -13.77 28.60 -35.06
N PRO A 631 -12.69 27.89 -35.41
CA PRO A 631 -11.35 28.46 -35.35
C PRO A 631 -11.15 29.62 -36.34
N GLU A 632 -11.95 29.70 -37.41
CA GLU A 632 -11.81 30.72 -38.45
C GLU A 632 -12.37 32.08 -38.00
N ASN A 633 -13.45 32.11 -37.21
CA ASN A 633 -14.02 33.37 -36.70
C ASN A 633 -13.75 33.62 -35.21
N ASN A 634 -13.13 32.67 -34.50
CA ASN A 634 -12.81 32.87 -33.09
C ASN A 634 -11.60 33.80 -32.89
N SER A 635 -11.89 35.03 -32.45
CA SER A 635 -10.88 36.08 -32.24
C SER A 635 -9.94 35.79 -31.07
N TYR A 636 -10.43 35.11 -30.03
CA TYR A 636 -9.64 34.71 -28.87
C TYR A 636 -8.70 33.56 -29.22
N TRP A 637 -9.20 32.58 -29.96
CA TRP A 637 -8.41 31.49 -30.50
C TRP A 637 -7.27 32.02 -31.37
N LYS A 638 -7.58 32.90 -32.33
CA LYS A 638 -6.56 33.54 -33.19
C LYS A 638 -5.48 34.23 -32.38
N LYS A 639 -5.85 35.00 -31.34
CA LYS A 639 -4.89 35.66 -30.44
C LYS A 639 -4.06 34.68 -29.62
N LEU A 640 -4.63 33.54 -29.25
CA LEU A 640 -3.95 32.50 -28.47
C LEU A 640 -2.92 31.73 -29.32
N ILE A 641 -3.26 31.44 -30.59
CA ILE A 641 -2.36 30.75 -31.53
C ILE A 641 -1.40 31.70 -32.28
N ASP A 642 -1.63 33.02 -32.21
CA ASP A 642 -0.70 34.03 -32.74
C ASP A 642 0.66 33.91 -32.01
N LYS A 643 1.72 34.34 -32.72
CA LYS A 643 3.09 34.37 -32.21
C LYS A 643 3.20 35.28 -30.98
N LYS A 644 2.43 36.37 -30.91
CA LYS A 644 2.41 37.29 -29.78
C LYS A 644 1.91 36.62 -28.49
N ILE A 645 2.60 36.87 -27.38
CA ILE A 645 2.35 36.28 -26.06
C ILE A 645 1.17 37.00 -25.37
N SER A 646 0.01 37.07 -26.02
CA SER A 646 -1.20 37.63 -25.39
C SER A 646 -1.94 36.58 -24.56
N ASN A 647 -2.44 36.96 -23.38
CA ASN A 647 -3.33 36.18 -22.50
C ASN A 647 -2.74 34.90 -21.86
N ILE A 648 -1.42 34.71 -21.88
CA ILE A 648 -0.78 33.51 -21.31
C ILE A 648 -0.82 33.46 -19.77
N ASN A 649 -0.97 34.63 -19.14
CA ASN A 649 -1.05 34.80 -17.70
C ASN A 649 -2.49 34.79 -17.17
N ASN A 650 -3.49 34.66 -18.05
CA ASN A 650 -4.88 34.53 -17.62
C ASN A 650 -5.11 33.15 -17.01
N SER A 651 -6.21 33.02 -16.24
CA SER A 651 -6.70 31.70 -15.82
C SER A 651 -6.91 30.79 -17.04
N PHE A 652 -6.51 29.54 -16.92
CA PHE A 652 -6.75 28.53 -17.94
C PHE A 652 -8.26 28.33 -18.16
N THR A 653 -9.05 28.37 -17.09
CA THR A 653 -10.53 28.34 -17.16
C THR A 653 -11.08 29.44 -18.05
N ASP A 654 -10.61 30.68 -17.88
CA ASP A 654 -11.03 31.83 -18.68
C ASP A 654 -10.66 31.68 -20.17
N ASN A 655 -9.43 31.25 -20.45
CA ASN A 655 -8.99 30.99 -21.82
C ASN A 655 -9.77 29.82 -22.45
N ALA A 656 -10.00 28.73 -21.71
CA ALA A 656 -10.77 27.57 -22.15
C ALA A 656 -12.22 27.97 -22.51
N PHE A 657 -12.84 28.84 -21.73
CA PHE A 657 -14.16 29.38 -22.05
C PHE A 657 -14.13 30.18 -23.36
N LYS A 658 -13.19 31.12 -23.49
CA LYS A 658 -13.08 32.01 -24.66
C LYS A 658 -12.87 31.25 -25.98
N ILE A 659 -12.08 30.18 -25.96
CA ILE A 659 -11.83 29.38 -27.17
C ILE A 659 -13.05 28.54 -27.60
N LEU A 660 -13.94 28.20 -26.66
CA LEU A 660 -15.18 27.48 -26.97
C LEU A 660 -16.29 28.41 -27.41
N PHE A 661 -16.52 29.50 -26.67
CA PHE A 661 -17.71 30.36 -26.82
C PHE A 661 -17.45 31.67 -27.58
N ASN A 662 -16.19 31.97 -27.93
CA ASN A 662 -15.80 33.19 -28.68
C ASN A 662 -16.31 34.52 -28.05
N ARG A 663 -16.40 34.60 -26.72
CA ARG A 663 -16.82 35.79 -25.98
C ARG A 663 -16.15 35.88 -24.61
N GLN A 664 -16.17 37.06 -23.99
CA GLN A 664 -15.82 37.20 -22.57
C GLN A 664 -16.88 36.49 -21.71
N PRO A 665 -16.48 35.68 -20.71
CA PRO A 665 -17.40 35.14 -19.74
C PRO A 665 -17.78 36.18 -18.69
N SER A 666 -19.01 36.10 -18.20
CA SER A 666 -19.42 36.66 -16.90
C SER A 666 -19.01 35.75 -15.74
N GLU A 667 -19.11 36.23 -14.50
CA GLU A 667 -18.93 35.40 -13.29
C GLU A 667 -19.88 34.18 -13.27
N ALA A 668 -21.13 34.37 -13.70
CA ALA A 668 -22.10 33.29 -13.82
C ALA A 668 -21.69 32.27 -14.88
N ASP A 669 -21.21 32.72 -16.05
CA ASP A 669 -20.73 31.83 -17.10
C ASP A 669 -19.54 30.97 -16.62
N LEU A 670 -18.59 31.58 -15.90
CA LEU A 670 -17.44 30.84 -15.34
C LEU A 670 -17.89 29.82 -14.29
N PHE A 671 -18.85 30.17 -13.45
CA PHE A 671 -19.42 29.26 -12.47
C PHE A 671 -20.11 28.06 -13.13
N GLU A 672 -20.96 28.28 -14.13
CA GLU A 672 -21.61 27.20 -14.87
C GLU A 672 -20.57 26.33 -15.59
N PHE A 673 -19.60 26.94 -16.26
CA PHE A 673 -18.54 26.24 -16.99
C PHE A 673 -17.68 25.34 -16.09
N ARG A 674 -17.18 25.85 -14.96
CA ARG A 674 -16.38 25.02 -14.03
C ARG A 674 -17.22 23.92 -13.36
N THR A 675 -18.50 24.19 -13.10
CA THR A 675 -19.42 23.21 -12.50
C THR A 675 -19.63 22.02 -13.43
N LEU A 676 -19.85 22.29 -14.72
CA LEU A 676 -20.01 21.26 -15.77
C LEU A 676 -18.79 20.32 -15.87
N ILE A 677 -17.59 20.88 -15.75
CA ILE A 677 -16.34 20.13 -15.82
C ILE A 677 -16.11 19.34 -14.52
N GLY A 678 -16.31 19.95 -13.36
CA GLY A 678 -16.04 19.29 -12.07
C GLY A 678 -16.98 18.13 -11.74
N LEU A 679 -18.25 18.23 -12.12
CA LEU A 679 -19.22 17.13 -11.92
C LEU A 679 -18.94 15.90 -12.79
N THR A 680 -18.18 16.08 -13.87
CA THR A 680 -17.84 15.01 -14.81
C THR A 680 -16.42 14.48 -14.64
N LEU A 681 -15.71 14.82 -13.55
CA LEU A 681 -14.36 14.30 -13.31
C LEU A 681 -14.33 12.78 -13.23
N THR A 682 -15.17 12.17 -12.40
CA THR A 682 -15.24 10.71 -12.26
C THR A 682 -16.67 10.23 -11.97
N ASN A 683 -16.96 8.98 -12.31
CA ASN A 683 -18.18 8.27 -11.93
C ASN A 683 -17.81 6.91 -11.32
N GLY A 684 -16.61 6.86 -10.71
CA GLY A 684 -16.01 5.67 -10.14
C GLY A 684 -15.19 4.83 -11.13
N PRO A 685 -14.50 3.80 -10.60
CA PRO A 685 -13.50 3.05 -11.33
C PRO A 685 -14.08 2.02 -12.32
N GLY A 686 -15.37 1.69 -12.20
CA GLY A 686 -16.06 0.71 -13.05
C GLY A 686 -16.54 1.28 -14.39
N THR A 687 -16.31 2.56 -14.67
CA THR A 687 -16.70 3.15 -15.95
C THR A 687 -15.88 2.58 -17.10
N ILE A 688 -16.51 2.33 -18.25
CA ILE A 688 -15.81 1.82 -19.43
C ILE A 688 -14.70 2.78 -19.91
N SER A 689 -14.90 4.09 -19.72
CA SER A 689 -13.91 5.14 -19.95
C SER A 689 -12.63 4.98 -19.11
N ALA A 690 -12.76 4.68 -17.81
CA ALA A 690 -11.61 4.48 -16.93
C ALA A 690 -10.95 3.11 -17.17
N LYS A 691 -11.74 2.09 -17.56
CA LYS A 691 -11.21 0.77 -17.89
C LYS A 691 -10.35 0.81 -19.15
N GLY A 692 -10.79 1.50 -20.20
CA GLY A 692 -10.04 1.64 -21.45
C GLY A 692 -8.66 2.30 -21.26
N SER A 693 -8.56 3.31 -20.40
CA SER A 693 -7.26 3.94 -20.10
C SER A 693 -6.34 3.00 -19.30
N LYS A 694 -6.87 2.26 -18.31
CA LYS A 694 -6.11 1.26 -17.52
C LYS A 694 -5.59 0.12 -18.37
N GLU A 695 -6.41 -0.42 -19.26
CA GLU A 695 -6.00 -1.47 -20.20
C GLU A 695 -4.87 -0.97 -21.12
N SER A 696 -4.97 0.28 -21.58
CA SER A 696 -3.89 0.90 -22.35
C SER A 696 -2.60 1.06 -21.52
N VAL A 697 -2.69 1.45 -20.25
CA VAL A 697 -1.52 1.48 -19.35
C VAL A 697 -0.92 0.07 -19.18
N SER A 698 -1.76 -0.94 -18.98
CA SER A 698 -1.35 -2.35 -18.88
C SER A 698 -0.66 -2.87 -20.15
N ALA A 699 -0.97 -2.28 -21.31
CA ALA A 699 -0.31 -2.55 -22.58
C ALA A 699 1.00 -1.74 -22.77
N ARG A 700 1.48 -1.04 -21.73
CA ARG A 700 2.67 -0.16 -21.77
C ARG A 700 2.60 0.97 -22.78
N ASN A 701 1.40 1.40 -23.16
CA ASN A 701 1.24 2.52 -24.05
C ASN A 701 1.70 3.84 -23.40
N ASN A 702 2.10 4.80 -24.24
CA ASN A 702 2.38 6.17 -23.81
C ASN A 702 1.15 6.83 -23.17
N ILE A 703 1.36 7.87 -22.36
CA ILE A 703 0.28 8.60 -21.67
C ILE A 703 -0.78 9.08 -22.68
N SER A 704 -0.35 9.65 -23.81
CA SER A 704 -1.25 10.07 -24.90
C SER A 704 -2.15 8.93 -25.38
N MET A 705 -1.58 7.74 -25.61
CA MET A 705 -2.35 6.57 -26.01
C MET A 705 -3.26 6.03 -24.89
N ALA A 706 -2.92 6.21 -23.62
CA ALA A 706 -3.84 5.92 -22.51
C ALA A 706 -5.07 6.83 -22.50
N PHE A 707 -4.91 8.11 -22.86
CA PHE A 707 -6.06 9.00 -23.13
C PHE A 707 -6.86 8.55 -24.35
N VAL A 708 -6.20 8.03 -25.41
CA VAL A 708 -6.91 7.43 -26.57
C VAL A 708 -7.73 6.21 -26.13
N GLY A 709 -7.20 5.35 -25.25
CA GLY A 709 -7.96 4.23 -24.67
C GLY A 709 -9.23 4.68 -23.96
N PHE A 710 -9.17 5.80 -23.23
CA PHE A 710 -10.35 6.46 -22.66
C PHE A 710 -11.32 6.95 -23.75
N MET A 711 -10.83 7.69 -24.74
CA MET A 711 -11.66 8.29 -25.80
C MET A 711 -12.33 7.23 -26.69
N ALA A 712 -11.65 6.11 -26.94
CA ALA A 712 -12.16 4.98 -27.71
C ALA A 712 -13.28 4.22 -26.97
N ASN A 713 -13.29 4.29 -25.64
CA ASN A 713 -14.33 3.71 -24.78
C ASN A 713 -15.37 4.74 -24.32
N THR A 714 -15.43 5.89 -25.00
CA THR A 714 -16.42 6.93 -24.76
C THR A 714 -17.16 7.19 -26.07
N GLY A 715 -18.48 7.35 -26.04
CA GLY A 715 -19.28 7.42 -27.27
C GLY A 715 -20.73 7.78 -27.00
N LEU A 716 -21.61 7.60 -27.99
CA LEU A 716 -23.01 8.00 -27.88
C LEU A 716 -23.75 7.28 -26.72
N ALA A 717 -23.39 6.03 -26.43
CA ALA A 717 -23.95 5.27 -25.31
C ALA A 717 -23.37 5.65 -23.93
N HIS A 718 -22.11 6.13 -23.88
CA HIS A 718 -21.40 6.49 -22.64
C HIS A 718 -20.84 7.89 -22.77
N GLY A 719 -21.61 8.88 -22.29
CA GLY A 719 -21.33 10.31 -22.42
C GLY A 719 -22.18 11.03 -23.49
N GLY A 720 -22.94 10.30 -24.32
CA GLY A 720 -23.80 10.89 -25.37
C GLY A 720 -25.26 11.13 -24.98
N ASN A 721 -25.68 10.82 -23.76
CA ASN A 721 -27.08 11.06 -23.36
C ASN A 721 -27.43 12.57 -23.41
N GLY A 722 -26.48 13.44 -23.03
CA GLY A 722 -26.62 14.88 -23.19
C GLY A 722 -26.68 15.34 -24.66
N PHE A 723 -26.02 14.62 -25.58
CA PHE A 723 -26.09 14.88 -27.03
C PHE A 723 -27.52 14.67 -27.57
N GLU A 724 -28.19 13.60 -27.13
CA GLU A 724 -29.59 13.31 -27.49
C GLU A 724 -30.57 14.29 -26.82
N ALA A 725 -30.27 14.72 -25.59
CA ALA A 725 -31.09 15.68 -24.86
C ALA A 725 -31.17 17.04 -25.55
N ILE A 726 -30.11 17.51 -26.22
CA ILE A 726 -30.16 18.75 -27.01
C ILE A 726 -31.22 18.66 -28.12
N GLU A 727 -31.24 17.55 -28.86
CA GLU A 727 -32.23 17.34 -29.91
C GLU A 727 -33.64 17.30 -29.33
N PHE A 728 -33.83 16.56 -28.25
CA PHE A 728 -35.12 16.47 -27.57
C PHE A 728 -35.63 17.85 -27.13
N LEU A 729 -34.80 18.63 -26.44
CA LEU A 729 -35.17 19.95 -25.95
C LEU A 729 -35.45 20.94 -27.08
N LEU A 730 -34.58 21.04 -28.09
CA LEU A 730 -34.79 21.94 -29.22
C LEU A 730 -36.09 21.62 -29.97
N ASN A 731 -36.42 20.34 -30.14
CA ASN A 731 -37.67 19.93 -30.78
C ASN A 731 -38.91 20.30 -29.93
N LYS A 732 -38.85 20.15 -28.60
CA LYS A 732 -39.98 20.52 -27.71
C LYS A 732 -40.21 22.02 -27.62
N PHE A 733 -39.15 22.82 -27.73
CA PHE A 733 -39.20 24.27 -27.64
C PHE A 733 -39.24 24.98 -29.01
N GLU A 734 -39.27 24.26 -30.13
CA GLU A 734 -39.18 24.82 -31.49
C GLU A 734 -40.23 25.91 -31.77
N LYS A 735 -41.47 25.75 -31.28
CA LYS A 735 -42.58 26.68 -31.49
C LYS A 735 -42.72 27.73 -30.40
N ILE A 736 -41.80 27.78 -29.44
CA ILE A 736 -41.86 28.66 -28.26
C ILE A 736 -40.80 29.75 -28.39
N SER A 737 -41.22 31.02 -28.31
CA SER A 737 -40.29 32.14 -28.32
C SER A 737 -39.67 32.34 -26.93
N ILE A 738 -38.37 32.06 -26.81
CA ILE A 738 -37.57 32.27 -25.59
C ILE A 738 -36.48 33.29 -25.90
N SER A 739 -36.52 34.47 -25.28
CA SER A 739 -35.46 35.50 -25.39
C SER A 739 -34.20 35.13 -24.61
N ASP A 740 -34.36 34.72 -23.35
CA ASP A 740 -33.29 34.28 -22.48
C ASP A 740 -33.77 33.08 -21.63
N PRO A 741 -33.16 31.89 -21.76
CA PRO A 741 -33.54 30.72 -20.96
C PRO A 741 -33.16 30.88 -19.48
N GLY A 742 -32.37 31.90 -19.15
CA GLY A 742 -32.01 32.30 -17.79
C GLY A 742 -33.03 33.19 -17.08
N GLU A 743 -34.11 33.61 -17.76
CA GLU A 743 -35.18 34.44 -17.18
C GLU A 743 -36.49 33.65 -17.04
N LYS A 744 -37.24 33.90 -15.96
CA LYS A 744 -38.58 33.32 -15.81
C LYS A 744 -39.50 33.94 -16.86
N ASN A 745 -39.78 33.17 -17.91
CA ASN A 745 -40.66 33.60 -18.99
C ASN A 745 -42.12 33.29 -18.62
N ASN A 746 -42.86 34.32 -18.17
CA ASN A 746 -44.25 34.18 -17.72
C ASN A 746 -45.25 33.79 -18.82
N ASN A 747 -44.83 33.79 -20.10
CA ASN A 747 -45.70 33.45 -21.24
C ASN A 747 -45.61 31.97 -21.66
N VAL A 748 -44.79 31.15 -21.01
CA VAL A 748 -44.61 29.73 -21.35
C VAL A 748 -45.24 28.84 -20.28
N ASN A 749 -46.30 28.11 -20.63
CA ASN A 749 -46.91 27.11 -19.75
C ASN A 749 -46.10 25.80 -19.79
N LEU A 750 -45.11 25.66 -18.90
CA LEU A 750 -44.25 24.48 -18.83
C LEU A 750 -45.00 23.21 -18.43
N GLU A 751 -46.05 23.32 -17.61
CA GLU A 751 -46.88 22.18 -17.20
C GLU A 751 -47.61 21.58 -18.39
N GLU A 752 -48.23 22.41 -19.23
CA GLU A 752 -48.91 21.96 -20.45
C GLU A 752 -47.92 21.32 -21.44
N LEU A 753 -46.73 21.90 -21.61
CA LEU A 753 -45.69 21.37 -22.49
C LEU A 753 -45.20 19.99 -22.00
N ALA A 754 -44.95 19.86 -20.69
CA ALA A 754 -44.51 18.61 -20.07
C ALA A 754 -45.60 17.53 -20.11
N ASN A 755 -46.85 17.88 -19.82
CA ASN A 755 -47.98 16.96 -19.90
C ASN A 755 -48.16 16.42 -21.33
N LYS A 756 -48.09 17.31 -22.34
CA LYS A 756 -48.13 16.90 -23.74
C LYS A 756 -46.99 15.94 -24.10
N ALA A 757 -45.76 16.26 -23.70
CA ALA A 757 -44.61 15.40 -23.95
C ALA A 757 -44.72 14.03 -23.25
N ALA A 758 -45.30 13.99 -22.04
CA ALA A 758 -45.55 12.76 -21.30
C ALA A 758 -46.59 11.87 -22.00
N LYS A 759 -47.70 12.46 -22.48
CA LYS A 759 -48.73 11.76 -23.26
C LYS A 759 -48.18 11.16 -24.55
N GLU A 760 -47.49 11.97 -25.35
CA GLU A 760 -46.86 11.53 -26.61
C GLU A 760 -45.91 10.34 -26.37
N TYR A 761 -45.14 10.37 -25.28
CA TYR A 761 -44.25 9.27 -24.93
C TYR A 761 -44.98 8.03 -24.39
N ALA A 762 -46.07 8.22 -23.63
CA ALA A 762 -46.90 7.12 -23.14
C ALA A 762 -47.52 6.32 -24.30
N GLU A 763 -48.07 7.03 -25.28
CA GLU A 763 -48.63 6.47 -26.52
C GLU A 763 -47.53 5.74 -27.32
N PHE A 764 -46.42 6.42 -27.63
CA PHE A 764 -45.29 5.81 -28.34
C PHE A 764 -44.78 4.52 -27.68
N LYS A 765 -44.67 4.52 -26.35
CA LYS A 765 -44.22 3.37 -25.57
C LYS A 765 -45.23 2.22 -25.61
N LYS A 766 -46.53 2.53 -25.61
CA LYS A 766 -47.60 1.55 -25.73
C LYS A 766 -47.56 0.90 -27.12
N ASP A 767 -47.51 1.71 -28.17
CA ASP A 767 -47.46 1.25 -29.56
C ASP A 767 -46.22 0.38 -29.83
N SER A 768 -45.04 0.80 -29.34
CA SER A 768 -43.80 0.04 -29.51
C SER A 768 -43.87 -1.34 -28.84
N LYS A 769 -44.52 -1.43 -27.67
CA LYS A 769 -44.74 -2.72 -26.98
C LYS A 769 -45.71 -3.62 -27.73
N GLU A 770 -46.77 -3.06 -28.31
CA GLU A 770 -47.72 -3.80 -29.15
C GLU A 770 -47.04 -4.37 -30.40
N LEU A 771 -46.06 -3.65 -30.96
CA LEU A 771 -45.20 -4.10 -32.07
C LEU A 771 -44.12 -5.11 -31.67
N GLY A 772 -44.00 -5.48 -30.39
CA GLY A 772 -43.00 -6.41 -29.90
C GLY A 772 -41.58 -5.83 -29.76
N GLU A 773 -41.41 -4.51 -29.91
CA GLU A 773 -40.13 -3.83 -29.69
C GLU A 773 -39.87 -3.65 -28.18
N LEU A 774 -39.05 -4.55 -27.61
CA LEU A 774 -38.67 -4.49 -26.19
C LEU A 774 -37.64 -3.37 -25.89
N ASN A 775 -36.95 -2.84 -26.90
CA ASN A 775 -35.92 -1.81 -26.81
C ASN A 775 -36.34 -0.49 -27.50
N TYR A 776 -37.53 0.02 -27.17
CA TYR A 776 -38.00 1.32 -27.66
C TYR A 776 -37.13 2.48 -27.16
N LYS A 777 -37.09 3.58 -27.93
CA LYS A 777 -36.32 4.79 -27.61
C LYS A 777 -36.82 5.42 -26.31
N ARG A 778 -35.90 5.74 -25.40
CA ARG A 778 -36.22 6.38 -24.10
C ARG A 778 -36.07 7.89 -24.21
N ILE A 779 -36.76 8.63 -23.34
CA ILE A 779 -36.49 10.07 -23.17
C ILE A 779 -35.07 10.22 -22.62
N PRO A 780 -34.20 11.00 -23.27
CA PRO A 780 -32.82 11.19 -22.84
C PRO A 780 -32.78 11.87 -21.47
N CYS A 781 -31.73 11.58 -20.72
CA CYS A 781 -31.42 12.18 -19.41
C CYS A 781 -32.44 11.97 -18.27
N VAL A 782 -33.49 11.16 -18.51
CA VAL A 782 -34.48 10.78 -17.50
C VAL A 782 -34.17 9.37 -16.99
N ASN A 783 -34.14 9.20 -15.66
CA ASN A 783 -33.84 7.96 -14.91
C ASN A 783 -32.34 7.67 -14.68
N HIS A 784 -32.03 6.83 -13.68
CA HIS A 784 -30.68 6.39 -13.33
C HIS A 784 -30.64 4.91 -12.92
N PRO A 785 -29.60 4.13 -13.29
CA PRO A 785 -29.54 2.69 -13.00
C PRO A 785 -29.53 2.33 -11.51
N VAL A 786 -28.98 3.22 -10.67
CA VAL A 786 -28.73 3.01 -9.24
C VAL A 786 -29.92 3.42 -8.37
N PHE A 787 -30.64 4.48 -8.75
CA PHE A 787 -31.76 5.02 -7.96
C PHE A 787 -33.08 4.35 -8.38
N LYS A 788 -33.11 3.02 -8.38
CA LYS A 788 -34.31 2.24 -8.71
C LYS A 788 -34.96 1.74 -7.43
N GLY A 789 -36.27 1.98 -7.28
CA GLY A 789 -37.08 1.33 -6.24
C GLY A 789 -37.89 2.27 -5.34
N ASN A 790 -37.61 3.57 -5.32
CA ASN A 790 -38.39 4.55 -4.55
C ASN A 790 -39.49 5.19 -5.42
N ASP A 791 -40.58 5.63 -4.79
CA ASP A 791 -41.70 6.33 -5.45
C ASP A 791 -41.23 7.62 -6.15
N VAL A 792 -40.27 8.33 -5.53
CA VAL A 792 -39.60 9.51 -6.09
C VAL A 792 -38.09 9.33 -6.00
N ASN A 793 -37.40 9.53 -7.12
CA ASN A 793 -35.94 9.36 -7.22
C ASN A 793 -35.25 10.69 -7.47
N PHE A 794 -34.06 10.88 -6.87
CA PHE A 794 -33.23 12.08 -7.01
C PHE A 794 -31.78 11.70 -7.33
N ASP A 795 -31.13 12.44 -8.24
CA ASP A 795 -29.68 12.35 -8.46
C ASP A 795 -29.00 13.44 -7.60
N PRO A 796 -28.15 13.08 -6.62
CA PRO A 796 -27.52 14.05 -5.73
C PRO A 796 -26.72 15.14 -6.46
N ARG A 797 -26.19 14.85 -7.66
CA ARG A 797 -25.41 15.81 -8.45
C ARG A 797 -26.29 16.87 -9.09
N GLU A 798 -27.43 16.44 -9.62
CA GLU A 798 -28.41 17.35 -10.20
C GLU A 798 -29.01 18.24 -9.10
N GLN A 799 -29.40 17.63 -7.97
CA GLN A 799 -29.93 18.38 -6.83
C GLN A 799 -28.95 19.45 -6.33
N PHE A 800 -27.67 19.10 -6.19
CA PHE A 800 -26.61 20.05 -5.82
C PHE A 800 -26.56 21.24 -6.80
N VAL A 801 -26.65 20.99 -8.10
CA VAL A 801 -26.63 22.07 -9.11
C VAL A 801 -27.87 22.94 -8.99
N SER A 802 -29.05 22.33 -8.89
CA SER A 802 -30.31 23.05 -8.70
C SER A 802 -30.28 23.96 -7.46
N GLU A 803 -29.75 23.48 -6.34
CA GLU A 803 -29.57 24.27 -5.12
C GLU A 803 -28.55 25.41 -5.31
N GLU A 804 -27.42 25.15 -5.96
CA GLU A 804 -26.39 26.17 -6.19
C GLU A 804 -26.82 27.25 -7.19
N LEU A 805 -27.62 26.89 -8.19
CA LEU A 805 -28.25 27.84 -9.12
C LEU A 805 -29.27 28.73 -8.37
N ALA A 806 -30.13 28.12 -7.55
CA ALA A 806 -31.11 28.84 -6.73
C ALA A 806 -30.44 29.85 -5.77
N LYS A 807 -29.37 29.44 -5.07
CA LYS A 807 -28.59 30.33 -4.18
C LYS A 807 -28.00 31.54 -4.89
N ARG A 808 -27.70 31.42 -6.19
CA ARG A 808 -27.14 32.50 -7.03
C ARG A 808 -28.19 33.26 -7.82
N ASN A 809 -29.48 32.96 -7.60
CA ASN A 809 -30.59 33.52 -8.35
C ASN A 809 -30.45 33.30 -9.87
N VAL A 810 -29.91 32.14 -10.27
CA VAL A 810 -29.77 31.72 -11.67
C VAL A 810 -30.90 30.76 -11.98
N TYR A 811 -31.73 31.12 -12.97
CA TYR A 811 -32.84 30.29 -13.45
C TYR A 811 -32.44 29.54 -14.74
N ASN A 812 -33.08 28.40 -15.01
CA ASN A 812 -32.94 27.68 -16.27
C ASN A 812 -34.26 26.99 -16.66
N ILE A 813 -34.93 27.52 -17.69
CA ILE A 813 -36.23 27.02 -18.14
C ILE A 813 -36.24 25.54 -18.56
N PHE A 814 -35.13 25.03 -19.10
CA PHE A 814 -35.04 23.65 -19.57
C PHE A 814 -34.88 22.66 -18.41
N LEU A 815 -34.24 23.08 -17.32
CA LEU A 815 -34.11 22.28 -16.10
C LEU A 815 -35.46 22.13 -15.41
N ASP A 816 -36.18 23.24 -15.25
CA ASP A 816 -37.55 23.24 -14.71
C ASP A 816 -38.48 22.37 -15.55
N PHE A 817 -38.38 22.42 -16.88
CA PHE A 817 -39.12 21.54 -17.77
C PHE A 817 -38.85 20.06 -17.47
N TYR A 818 -37.59 19.64 -17.27
CA TYR A 818 -37.29 18.26 -16.90
C TYR A 818 -37.88 17.86 -15.54
N HIS A 819 -37.82 18.75 -14.53
CA HIS A 819 -38.42 18.49 -13.21
C HIS A 819 -39.94 18.30 -13.27
N ILE A 820 -40.62 19.02 -14.14
CA ILE A 820 -42.06 18.85 -14.37
C ILE A 820 -42.32 17.59 -15.19
N LEU A 821 -41.55 17.36 -16.26
CA LEU A 821 -41.70 16.20 -17.15
C LEU A 821 -41.64 14.86 -16.40
N VAL A 822 -40.72 14.70 -15.44
CA VAL A 822 -40.62 13.43 -14.69
C VAL A 822 -41.84 13.16 -13.80
N LYS A 823 -42.53 14.21 -13.34
CA LYS A 823 -43.79 14.11 -12.59
C LYS A 823 -44.94 13.77 -13.52
N GLU A 824 -45.02 14.44 -14.67
CA GLU A 824 -46.06 14.19 -15.66
C GLU A 824 -45.96 12.79 -16.27
N LEU A 825 -44.75 12.26 -16.48
CA LEU A 825 -44.56 10.86 -16.90
C LEU A 825 -45.14 9.83 -15.91
N PHE A 826 -45.11 10.15 -14.62
CA PHE A 826 -45.74 9.33 -13.59
C PHE A 826 -47.26 9.52 -13.57
N ASN A 827 -47.73 10.77 -13.62
CA ASN A 827 -49.16 11.11 -13.62
C ASN A 827 -49.91 10.48 -14.81
N GLU A 828 -49.29 10.48 -16.00
CA GLU A 828 -49.84 9.86 -17.23
C GLU A 828 -49.67 8.33 -17.27
N GLY A 829 -49.06 7.71 -16.25
CA GLY A 829 -48.84 6.26 -16.20
C GLY A 829 -47.78 5.74 -17.19
N ALA A 830 -47.00 6.63 -17.82
CA ALA A 830 -45.89 6.25 -18.69
C ALA A 830 -44.78 5.53 -17.92
N THR A 831 -44.62 5.82 -16.62
CA THR A 831 -43.65 5.20 -15.72
C THR A 831 -44.32 4.79 -14.40
N LYS A 832 -43.73 3.82 -13.69
CA LYS A 832 -44.28 3.34 -12.40
C LYS A 832 -43.94 4.25 -11.22
N ASN A 833 -42.85 5.02 -11.33
CA ASN A 833 -42.31 5.87 -10.28
C ASN A 833 -41.89 7.21 -10.93
N VAL A 834 -41.73 8.26 -10.12
CA VAL A 834 -41.14 9.52 -10.57
C VAL A 834 -39.63 9.30 -10.74
N PHE A 835 -39.15 9.42 -11.98
CA PHE A 835 -37.74 9.26 -12.31
C PHE A 835 -36.92 10.47 -11.89
N CYS A 836 -35.63 10.26 -11.58
CA CYS A 836 -34.71 11.36 -11.37
C CYS A 836 -34.29 12.01 -12.69
N VAL A 837 -33.99 13.30 -12.65
CA VAL A 837 -33.24 13.99 -13.69
C VAL A 837 -31.76 13.71 -13.45
N ASN A 838 -31.05 13.16 -14.44
CA ASN A 838 -29.66 12.76 -14.26
C ASN A 838 -28.68 13.92 -14.53
N VAL A 839 -27.40 13.72 -14.16
CA VAL A 839 -26.35 14.73 -14.41
C VAL A 839 -26.13 15.07 -15.89
N ASP A 840 -26.46 14.17 -16.82
CA ASP A 840 -26.35 14.46 -18.25
C ASP A 840 -27.41 15.48 -18.72
N ALA A 841 -28.57 15.54 -18.04
CA ALA A 841 -29.54 16.62 -18.26
C ALA A 841 -28.92 17.97 -17.92
N VAL A 842 -28.23 18.05 -16.77
CA VAL A 842 -27.56 19.26 -16.30
C VAL A 842 -26.54 19.75 -17.34
N LEU A 843 -25.75 18.81 -17.90
CA LEU A 843 -24.82 19.13 -18.99
C LEU A 843 -25.54 19.76 -20.19
N ALA A 844 -26.65 19.16 -20.62
CA ALA A 844 -27.41 19.64 -21.77
C ALA A 844 -28.05 21.02 -21.52
N VAL A 845 -28.77 21.19 -20.42
CA VAL A 845 -29.55 22.41 -20.13
C VAL A 845 -28.69 23.63 -19.86
N LEU A 846 -27.56 23.46 -19.17
CA LEU A 846 -26.61 24.56 -18.94
C LEU A 846 -25.87 24.92 -20.22
N THR A 847 -25.50 23.93 -21.04
CA THR A 847 -24.87 24.21 -22.34
C THR A 847 -25.82 24.98 -23.26
N LEU A 848 -27.10 24.57 -23.35
CA LEU A 848 -28.13 25.28 -24.10
C LEU A 848 -28.24 26.74 -23.66
N LYS A 849 -28.28 26.99 -22.34
CA LYS A 849 -28.32 28.36 -21.79
C LYS A 849 -27.10 29.17 -22.23
N LEU A 850 -25.89 28.61 -22.14
CA LEU A 850 -24.65 29.31 -22.49
C LEU A 850 -24.56 29.71 -23.96
N VAL A 851 -25.19 28.95 -24.87
CA VAL A 851 -25.13 29.17 -26.33
C VAL A 851 -26.43 29.68 -26.95
N TRP A 852 -27.49 29.91 -26.16
CA TRP A 852 -28.83 30.19 -26.69
C TRP A 852 -28.87 31.38 -27.65
N LYS A 853 -28.23 32.50 -27.27
CA LYS A 853 -28.18 33.72 -28.11
C LYS A 853 -27.39 33.50 -29.40
N ASP A 854 -26.35 32.67 -29.35
CA ASP A 854 -25.57 32.33 -30.54
C ASP A 854 -26.33 31.36 -31.45
N TYR A 855 -27.17 30.48 -30.88
CA TYR A 855 -28.06 29.61 -31.64
C TYR A 855 -29.17 30.40 -32.34
N GLN A 856 -29.83 31.31 -31.63
CA GLN A 856 -30.88 32.16 -32.19
C GLN A 856 -30.37 33.10 -33.29
N SER A 857 -29.14 33.59 -33.17
CA SER A 857 -28.51 34.41 -34.22
C SER A 857 -27.94 33.61 -35.38
N GLY A 858 -28.01 32.27 -35.33
CA GLY A 858 -27.51 31.37 -36.39
C GLY A 858 -25.99 31.22 -36.42
N LYS A 859 -25.25 31.72 -35.43
CA LYS A 859 -23.78 31.55 -35.33
C LYS A 859 -23.36 30.13 -35.02
N ILE A 860 -24.20 29.39 -34.29
CA ILE A 860 -24.00 27.96 -33.99
C ILE A 860 -25.25 27.18 -34.42
N ASN A 861 -25.05 26.02 -35.02
CA ASN A 861 -26.14 25.13 -35.44
C ASN A 861 -26.39 24.01 -34.42
N LYS A 862 -27.51 23.29 -34.59
CA LYS A 862 -27.92 22.18 -33.72
C LYS A 862 -26.80 21.14 -33.52
N GLY A 863 -26.14 20.69 -34.59
CA GLY A 863 -25.08 19.68 -34.51
C GLY A 863 -23.87 20.16 -33.71
N GLN A 864 -23.47 21.43 -33.85
CA GLN A 864 -22.38 22.02 -33.08
C GLN A 864 -22.70 22.11 -31.56
N ILE A 865 -23.97 22.34 -31.20
CA ILE A 865 -24.40 22.33 -29.79
C ILE A 865 -24.32 20.90 -29.23
N GLN A 866 -24.75 19.91 -30.01
CA GLN A 866 -24.66 18.50 -29.61
C GLN A 866 -23.20 18.06 -29.39
N ASP A 867 -22.30 18.43 -30.31
CA ASP A 867 -20.85 18.19 -30.19
C ASP A 867 -20.26 18.91 -28.97
N LEU A 868 -20.71 20.12 -28.66
CA LEU A 868 -20.23 20.89 -27.52
C LEU A 868 -20.59 20.24 -26.18
N VAL A 869 -21.83 19.76 -26.01
CA VAL A 869 -22.23 19.03 -24.78
C VAL A 869 -21.33 17.81 -24.58
N PHE A 870 -21.12 17.05 -25.64
CA PHE A 870 -20.27 15.86 -25.54
C PHE A 870 -18.80 16.23 -25.26
N THR A 871 -18.31 17.31 -25.86
CA THR A 871 -16.97 17.86 -25.59
C THR A 871 -16.79 18.27 -24.13
N LEU A 872 -17.77 18.93 -23.52
CA LEU A 872 -17.72 19.33 -22.11
C LEU A 872 -17.66 18.12 -21.18
N PHE A 873 -18.39 17.04 -21.50
CA PHE A 873 -18.26 15.76 -20.81
C PHE A 873 -16.84 15.19 -20.93
N LEU A 874 -16.25 15.24 -22.13
CA LEU A 874 -14.88 14.76 -22.36
C LEU A 874 -13.85 15.55 -21.55
N PHE A 875 -14.05 16.86 -21.33
CA PHE A 875 -13.13 17.68 -20.55
C PHE A 875 -13.00 17.23 -19.10
N GLY A 876 -14.11 17.16 -18.36
CA GLY A 876 -14.06 16.69 -16.98
C GLY A 876 -13.53 15.26 -16.90
N ARG A 877 -14.00 14.38 -17.78
CA ARG A 877 -13.57 12.98 -17.76
C ARG A 877 -12.09 12.80 -18.09
N SER A 878 -11.53 13.64 -18.97
CA SER A 878 -10.09 13.65 -19.26
C SER A 878 -9.26 13.98 -18.02
N ILE A 879 -9.70 14.95 -17.22
CA ILE A 879 -9.01 15.34 -15.98
C ILE A 879 -9.03 14.19 -14.97
N GLY A 880 -10.19 13.58 -14.72
CA GLY A 880 -10.27 12.43 -13.80
C GLY A 880 -9.54 11.19 -14.32
N VAL A 881 -9.55 10.95 -15.64
CA VAL A 881 -8.79 9.85 -16.26
C VAL A 881 -7.27 10.07 -16.13
N ALA A 882 -6.78 11.31 -16.09
CA ALA A 882 -5.37 11.57 -15.80
C ALA A 882 -4.96 10.96 -14.45
N ALA A 883 -5.82 11.08 -13.44
CA ALA A 883 -5.62 10.47 -12.12
C ALA A 883 -5.63 8.93 -12.19
N GLU A 884 -6.55 8.34 -12.97
CA GLU A 884 -6.61 6.88 -13.16
C GLU A 884 -5.36 6.34 -13.87
N ILE A 885 -4.86 7.06 -14.89
CA ILE A 885 -3.63 6.71 -15.61
C ILE A 885 -2.44 6.80 -14.65
N ALA A 886 -2.32 7.90 -13.89
CA ALA A 886 -1.23 8.08 -12.94
C ALA A 886 -1.23 7.01 -11.84
N ASP A 887 -2.38 6.76 -11.19
CA ASP A 887 -2.51 5.76 -10.13
C ASP A 887 -2.22 4.33 -10.63
N HIS A 888 -2.67 3.97 -11.84
CA HIS A 888 -2.33 2.67 -12.42
C HIS A 888 -0.82 2.56 -12.67
N ARG A 889 -0.20 3.55 -13.31
CA ARG A 889 1.24 3.56 -13.60
C ARG A 889 2.08 3.47 -12.31
N ASP A 890 1.67 4.20 -11.29
CA ASP A 890 2.32 4.24 -9.97
C ASP A 890 2.28 2.89 -9.24
N ARG A 891 1.24 2.08 -9.49
CA ARG A 891 1.08 0.74 -8.92
C ARG A 891 1.64 -0.36 -9.83
N GLY A 892 1.96 -0.05 -11.08
CA GLY A 892 2.63 -0.96 -12.01
C GLY A 892 2.13 -0.86 -13.44
N LEU A 893 3.06 -0.96 -14.39
CA LEU A 893 2.73 -0.92 -15.81
C LEU A 893 2.22 -2.27 -16.35
N ASP A 894 2.66 -3.39 -15.78
CA ASP A 894 2.37 -4.73 -16.32
C ASP A 894 1.35 -5.46 -15.46
N MET A 895 0.10 -5.01 -15.51
CA MET A 895 -0.95 -5.66 -14.73
C MET A 895 -1.81 -6.55 -15.59
N ASP A 896 -2.23 -7.67 -15.01
CA ASP A 896 -3.21 -8.52 -15.66
C ASP A 896 -4.61 -7.90 -15.54
N CYS A 897 -4.99 -7.12 -16.55
CA CYS A 897 -6.34 -6.60 -16.72
C CYS A 897 -7.25 -7.52 -17.56
N ARG A 898 -6.78 -8.71 -17.95
CA ARG A 898 -7.59 -9.66 -18.73
C ARG A 898 -8.76 -10.17 -17.91
N THR A 899 -9.83 -10.53 -18.60
CA THR A 899 -10.95 -11.24 -18.00
C THR A 899 -10.54 -12.68 -17.66
N PRO A 900 -10.62 -13.10 -16.37
CA PRO A 900 -10.40 -14.47 -15.97
C PRO A 900 -11.24 -15.41 -16.83
N GLN A 901 -10.66 -16.54 -17.21
CA GLN A 901 -11.37 -17.56 -17.98
C GLN A 901 -12.67 -18.00 -17.30
N SER A 902 -12.72 -17.99 -15.96
CA SER A 902 -13.91 -18.33 -15.17
C SER A 902 -15.06 -17.32 -15.30
N GLU A 903 -14.80 -16.09 -15.75
CA GLU A 903 -15.82 -15.06 -16.03
C GLU A 903 -16.25 -15.06 -17.51
N LEU A 904 -15.59 -15.84 -18.38
CA LEU A 904 -15.92 -15.91 -19.80
C LEU A 904 -16.89 -17.05 -20.06
N SER A 905 -17.91 -16.78 -20.88
CA SER A 905 -18.82 -17.80 -21.42
C SER A 905 -18.77 -17.76 -22.94
N PHE A 906 -18.75 -18.95 -23.55
CA PHE A 906 -18.93 -19.09 -24.99
C PHE A 906 -20.42 -19.11 -25.28
N VAL A 907 -20.88 -18.24 -26.17
CA VAL A 907 -22.26 -18.20 -26.66
C VAL A 907 -22.26 -18.79 -28.07
N LEU A 908 -23.06 -19.83 -28.28
CA LEU A 908 -23.24 -20.51 -29.57
C LEU A 908 -24.14 -19.72 -30.52
#